data_AF-A0A090X9L8-F1
#
_entry.id   AF-A0A090X9L8-F1
#
_cell.length_a   1.000
_cell.length_b   1.000
_cell.length_c   1.000
_cell.angle_alpha   90.00
_cell.angle_beta   90.00
_cell.angle_gamma   90.00
#
_symmetry.space_group_name_H-M   'P 1'
#
loop_
_entity.id
_entity.type
_entity.pdbx_description
1 polymer ?
#
loop_
_entity_poly.entity_id
_entity_poly.type
_entity_poly.pdbx_seq_one_letter_code
_entity_poly.pdbx_strand_id
1 'polypeptide(L)'
;MLFKKKSSLLNSHILHLAFSLVGTVDSGRETTVIPNMTAFEDLLCNLEVWRDAPGDLHKSLYEHFHELITESSEQKANLRILRELEMVTRLLMMLRDPCLSASTVRLLCNLLRTLLHSTQRSGDILRFGQFMVSTLPRPSVSEKLLNLKRETDMSESSGPLDETALLIHNVCLRNRCLHILHLMTYQNSKNVNVPFCEELARVLGLDWVLLFLQRQLHPTTVVLGLQLLTVLLSCPTLMQRFREASHNGGWLTETDLVLQNRTTVLLGFNVSAPNNKGGSSQSIKAEVYQVPGFQQLQWLMCQHVKVPDINFLLLAMLMGRPVTRIPCGLQFSLDNIWSFLFGVPPGQSVMSQGDINFELVVVLLAMVRVVLNQPRAKDSPGVEEHPVTLVQFLMYLYQNRQDFLSMCMGSDILCALASTLFPFVRGPSEAASPSDDFQIISNSECSEANAGLTKHSARKYVMDFLRIIIVDSLSLAFPTKQPPVIDLVLDAYPSQATLNQQKEFVTEILSSLREHLLAADVLLGEHAALPITAGGKYTNIAPNIFYLTSCFVDKLWQNVYTRDPHEVLDFIIKLLGQVKRKGLHVQTENVYKSMNRTLLFILSRPTECVADQMTKLECLQKMIIHRTLMLTAANSESEFIPCLCYCLLQLTADAQISMETVRRTTWHINPASFADRSRNVPDNR
;
A
#
# COMPACT_ATOMS: atom_id res chain seq x y z
N MET A 1 -43.99 12.54 32.83
CA MET A 1 -44.77 12.94 31.64
C MET A 1 -45.89 11.96 31.38
N LEU A 2 -47.09 12.47 31.06
CA LEU A 2 -48.31 11.69 30.85
C LEU A 2 -48.17 10.66 29.72
N PHE A 3 -47.52 11.03 28.60
CA PHE A 3 -47.31 10.12 27.45
C PHE A 3 -46.45 8.91 27.82
N LYS A 4 -45.35 9.10 28.57
CA LYS A 4 -44.52 7.96 29.04
C LYS A 4 -45.30 6.99 29.94
N LYS A 5 -46.26 7.47 30.74
CA LYS A 5 -47.10 6.63 31.60
C LYS A 5 -48.26 5.96 30.86
N LYS A 6 -48.65 6.49 29.70
CA LYS A 6 -49.83 6.09 28.92
C LYS A 6 -49.45 5.75 27.47
N SER A 7 -48.23 5.28 27.23
CA SER A 7 -47.69 5.02 25.88
C SER A 7 -48.53 4.02 25.09
N SER A 8 -49.11 3.04 25.78
CA SER A 8 -50.02 2.05 25.20
C SER A 8 -51.33 2.64 24.64
N LEU A 9 -51.68 3.87 25.01
CA LEU A 9 -52.88 4.56 24.53
C LEU A 9 -52.59 5.49 23.35
N LEU A 10 -51.31 5.71 23.01
CA LEU A 10 -50.92 6.55 21.89
C LEU A 10 -51.39 5.89 20.58
N ASN A 11 -51.98 6.69 19.72
CA ASN A 11 -52.46 6.30 18.39
C ASN A 11 -52.25 7.47 17.41
N SER A 12 -52.51 7.23 16.13
CA SER A 12 -52.32 8.23 15.08
C SER A 12 -53.09 9.53 15.35
N HIS A 13 -54.29 9.45 15.92
CA HIS A 13 -55.08 10.65 16.26
C HIS A 13 -54.39 11.51 17.33
N ILE A 14 -53.82 10.89 18.37
CA ILE A 14 -53.08 11.62 19.42
C ILE A 14 -51.80 12.23 18.86
N LEU A 15 -51.12 11.54 17.94
CA LEU A 15 -49.94 12.09 17.26
C LEU A 15 -50.31 13.34 16.42
N HIS A 16 -51.38 13.29 15.63
CA HIS A 16 -51.85 14.44 14.87
C HIS A 16 -52.31 15.59 15.77
N LEU A 17 -53.01 15.30 16.88
CA LEU A 17 -53.35 16.33 17.88
C LEU A 17 -52.08 16.96 18.49
N ALA A 18 -51.03 16.19 18.73
CA ALA A 18 -49.75 16.72 19.19
C ALA A 18 -49.12 17.63 18.13
N PHE A 19 -49.18 17.28 16.84
CA PHE A 19 -48.72 18.15 15.76
C PHE A 19 -49.48 19.49 15.69
N SER A 20 -50.81 19.46 15.84
CA SER A 20 -51.62 20.67 15.87
C SER A 20 -51.40 21.50 17.15
N LEU A 21 -51.23 20.86 18.30
CA LEU A 21 -50.95 21.53 19.57
C LEU A 21 -49.59 22.24 19.56
N VAL A 22 -48.58 21.59 18.99
CA VAL A 22 -47.26 22.19 18.78
C VAL A 22 -47.30 23.23 17.65
N GLY A 23 -48.32 23.20 16.79
CA GLY A 23 -48.55 24.16 15.73
C GLY A 23 -47.76 23.88 14.44
N THR A 24 -47.28 22.65 14.25
CA THR A 24 -46.55 22.23 13.04
C THR A 24 -47.46 21.76 11.91
N VAL A 25 -48.73 21.45 12.22
CA VAL A 25 -49.77 21.09 11.25
C VAL A 25 -51.02 21.89 11.60
N ASP A 26 -51.18 23.04 10.96
CA ASP A 26 -52.33 23.94 11.16
C ASP A 26 -52.90 24.40 9.81
N SER A 27 -54.18 24.11 9.56
CA SER A 27 -54.85 24.30 8.27
C SER A 27 -55.04 25.77 7.88
N GLY A 28 -54.79 26.71 8.81
CA GLY A 28 -54.98 28.14 8.62
C GLY A 28 -53.70 28.97 8.48
N ARG A 29 -52.51 28.36 8.56
CA ARG A 29 -51.22 29.05 8.43
C ARG A 29 -50.50 28.59 7.17
N GLU A 30 -50.13 29.52 6.30
CA GLU A 30 -49.35 29.23 5.07
C GLU A 30 -47.88 28.88 5.35
N THR A 31 -47.40 29.05 6.60
CA THR A 31 -46.01 28.80 6.99
C THR A 31 -45.89 27.64 7.96
N THR A 32 -45.08 26.64 7.61
CA THR A 32 -44.80 25.43 8.42
C THR A 32 -43.54 25.61 9.29
N VAL A 33 -43.48 26.71 10.03
CA VAL A 33 -42.41 26.97 11.02
C VAL A 33 -42.74 26.28 12.34
N ILE A 34 -41.74 25.74 13.05
CA ILE A 34 -41.90 25.28 14.44
C ILE A 34 -42.11 26.52 15.34
N PRO A 35 -43.32 26.77 15.87
CA PRO A 35 -43.63 28.05 16.52
C PRO A 35 -43.25 28.08 18.00
N ASN A 36 -43.21 26.91 18.68
CA ASN A 36 -42.83 26.80 20.08
C ASN A 36 -41.85 25.64 20.28
N MET A 37 -40.57 25.98 20.47
CA MET A 37 -39.49 25.01 20.65
C MET A 37 -39.68 24.13 21.89
N THR A 38 -40.15 24.70 23.00
CA THR A 38 -40.35 23.95 24.27
C THR A 38 -41.44 22.89 24.11
N ALA A 39 -42.58 23.27 23.53
CA ALA A 39 -43.67 22.34 23.27
C ALA A 39 -43.26 21.25 22.27
N PHE A 40 -42.49 21.63 21.24
CA PHE A 40 -41.95 20.68 20.26
C PHE A 40 -40.98 19.69 20.92
N GLU A 41 -40.07 20.17 21.78
CA GLU A 41 -39.13 19.32 22.50
C GLU A 41 -39.84 18.33 23.43
N ASP A 42 -40.71 18.84 24.30
CA ASP A 42 -41.35 18.04 25.35
C ASP A 42 -42.34 17.00 24.82
N LEU A 43 -43.08 17.34 23.75
CA LEU A 43 -44.12 16.47 23.20
C LEU A 43 -43.61 15.57 22.08
N LEU A 44 -42.75 16.08 21.19
CA LEU A 44 -42.36 15.36 19.97
C LEU A 44 -40.92 14.83 20.00
N CYS A 45 -39.97 15.52 20.65
CA CYS A 45 -38.56 15.09 20.66
C CYS A 45 -38.21 13.99 21.69
N ASN A 46 -39.18 13.52 22.47
CA ASN A 46 -39.01 12.36 23.34
C ASN A 46 -39.20 11.05 22.56
N LEU A 47 -38.20 10.69 21.74
CA LEU A 47 -38.30 9.62 20.75
C LEU A 47 -38.56 8.22 21.34
N GLU A 48 -38.09 7.96 22.57
CA GLU A 48 -38.32 6.69 23.27
C GLU A 48 -39.81 6.43 23.48
N VAL A 49 -40.56 7.47 23.87
CA VAL A 49 -42.01 7.36 24.12
C VAL A 49 -42.78 7.00 22.85
N TRP A 50 -42.35 7.54 21.71
CA TRP A 50 -42.98 7.28 20.42
C TRP A 50 -42.56 5.96 19.79
N ARG A 51 -41.34 5.48 20.07
CA ARG A 51 -40.90 4.14 19.68
C ARG A 51 -41.71 3.06 20.39
N ASP A 52 -41.90 3.22 21.70
CA ASP A 52 -42.62 2.24 22.52
C ASP A 52 -44.16 2.31 22.31
N ALA A 53 -44.64 3.24 21.46
CA ALA A 53 -46.05 3.38 21.11
C ALA A 53 -46.50 2.34 20.06
N PRO A 54 -47.74 1.85 20.13
CA PRO A 54 -48.25 0.86 19.18
C PRO A 54 -48.50 1.45 17.79
N GLY A 55 -48.39 0.62 16.75
CA GLY A 55 -48.77 0.99 15.37
C GLY A 55 -47.74 1.84 14.62
N ASP A 56 -46.44 1.67 14.92
CA ASP A 56 -45.32 2.32 14.23
C ASP A 56 -45.41 3.85 14.14
N LEU A 57 -46.04 4.50 15.14
CA LEU A 57 -46.24 5.96 15.16
C LEU A 57 -44.93 6.74 15.09
N HIS A 58 -43.83 6.17 15.60
CA HIS A 58 -42.50 6.73 15.47
C HIS A 58 -42.12 6.99 13.99
N LYS A 59 -42.58 6.15 13.05
CA LYS A 59 -42.29 6.32 11.62
C LYS A 59 -42.97 7.59 11.09
N SER A 60 -44.25 7.78 11.36
CA SER A 60 -44.98 9.00 10.96
C SER A 60 -44.42 10.25 11.62
N LEU A 61 -43.93 10.15 12.86
CA LEU A 61 -43.22 11.25 13.53
C LEU A 61 -41.92 11.62 12.79
N TYR A 62 -41.13 10.63 12.41
CA TYR A 62 -39.89 10.87 11.66
C TYR A 62 -40.15 11.38 10.23
N GLU A 63 -41.22 10.94 9.58
CA GLU A 63 -41.66 11.46 8.27
C GLU A 63 -42.01 12.94 8.40
N HIS A 64 -42.80 13.30 9.42
CA HIS A 64 -43.12 14.70 9.72
C HIS A 64 -41.88 15.55 9.99
N PHE A 65 -40.92 15.05 10.78
CA PHE A 65 -39.65 15.76 10.98
C PHE A 65 -38.87 15.97 9.69
N HIS A 66 -38.93 15.01 8.76
CA HIS A 66 -38.24 15.09 7.48
C HIS A 66 -38.90 16.16 6.60
N GLU A 67 -40.22 16.12 6.47
CA GLU A 67 -41.02 17.13 5.75
C GLU A 67 -40.76 18.55 6.26
N LEU A 68 -40.69 18.74 7.59
CA LEU A 68 -40.39 20.04 8.20
C LEU A 68 -39.04 20.63 7.80
N ILE A 69 -38.03 19.80 7.53
CA ILE A 69 -36.68 20.25 7.20
C ILE A 69 -36.32 20.13 5.70
N THR A 70 -37.18 19.53 4.87
CA THR A 70 -36.95 19.40 3.42
C THR A 70 -38.03 20.03 2.54
N GLU A 71 -39.30 19.99 2.96
CA GLU A 71 -40.45 20.41 2.13
C GLU A 71 -41.08 21.72 2.61
N SER A 72 -40.82 22.11 3.86
CA SER A 72 -41.27 23.40 4.42
C SER A 72 -40.67 24.61 3.70
N SER A 73 -41.49 25.66 3.55
CA SER A 73 -41.03 27.00 3.13
C SER A 73 -39.94 27.56 4.05
N GLU A 74 -39.95 27.16 5.32
CA GLU A 74 -39.06 27.62 6.38
C GLU A 74 -38.08 26.54 6.85
N GLN A 75 -37.77 25.59 5.95
CA GLN A 75 -36.86 24.46 6.18
C GLN A 75 -35.54 24.85 6.87
N LYS A 76 -34.96 26.00 6.54
CA LYS A 76 -33.69 26.46 7.14
C LYS A 76 -33.84 26.84 8.62
N ALA A 77 -34.97 27.43 9.00
CA ALA A 77 -35.27 27.78 10.39
C ALA A 77 -35.56 26.52 11.21
N ASN A 78 -36.40 25.64 10.69
CA ASN A 78 -36.72 24.35 11.33
C ASN A 78 -35.47 23.49 11.50
N LEU A 79 -34.58 23.43 10.50
CA LEU A 79 -33.32 22.70 10.57
C LEU A 79 -32.42 23.22 11.71
N ARG A 80 -32.36 24.54 11.94
CA ARG A 80 -31.61 25.11 13.07
C ARG A 80 -32.23 24.69 14.41
N ILE A 81 -33.55 24.77 14.53
CA ILE A 81 -34.28 24.36 15.75
C ILE A 81 -33.98 22.88 16.06
N LEU A 82 -34.10 21.97 15.09
CA LEU A 82 -33.81 20.55 15.31
C LEU A 82 -32.34 20.31 15.72
N ARG A 83 -31.40 21.09 15.18
CA ARG A 83 -29.97 21.03 15.59
C ARG A 83 -29.77 21.53 17.03
N GLU A 84 -30.45 22.61 17.41
CA GLU A 84 -30.41 23.17 18.78
C GLU A 84 -31.00 22.20 19.81
N LEU A 85 -32.03 21.43 19.44
CA LEU A 85 -32.64 20.39 20.27
C LEU A 85 -31.82 19.07 20.32
N GLU A 86 -30.58 19.09 19.83
CA GLU A 86 -29.65 17.95 19.76
C GLU A 86 -30.21 16.72 19.02
N MET A 87 -31.04 16.94 17.99
CA MET A 87 -31.75 15.86 17.31
C MET A 87 -30.81 14.79 16.73
N VAL A 88 -29.60 15.17 16.28
CA VAL A 88 -28.59 14.20 15.82
C VAL A 88 -28.31 13.13 16.87
N THR A 89 -28.11 13.53 18.12
CA THR A 89 -27.81 12.61 19.23
C THR A 89 -28.99 11.72 19.55
N ARG A 90 -30.20 12.29 19.57
CA ARG A 90 -31.44 11.55 19.82
C ARG A 90 -31.68 10.49 18.75
N LEU A 91 -31.50 10.82 17.47
CA LEU A 91 -31.64 9.87 16.36
C LEU A 91 -30.58 8.77 16.40
N LEU A 92 -29.33 9.09 16.75
CA LEU A 92 -28.27 8.08 16.91
C LEU A 92 -28.57 7.09 18.04
N MET A 93 -29.17 7.56 19.14
CA MET A 93 -29.63 6.67 20.22
C MET A 93 -30.75 5.73 19.75
N MET A 94 -31.67 6.21 18.89
CA MET A 94 -32.71 5.36 18.32
C MET A 94 -32.14 4.30 17.38
N LEU A 95 -31.15 4.65 16.55
CA LEU A 95 -30.51 3.72 15.61
C LEU A 95 -29.76 2.57 16.28
N ARG A 96 -29.57 2.58 17.60
CA ARG A 96 -29.01 1.44 18.33
C ARG A 96 -29.95 0.27 18.47
N ASP A 97 -31.25 0.52 18.33
CA ASP A 97 -32.25 -0.51 18.52
C ASP A 97 -32.28 -1.43 17.29
N PRO A 98 -31.85 -2.70 17.41
CA PRO A 98 -31.78 -3.61 16.29
C PRO A 98 -33.16 -4.11 15.86
N CYS A 99 -34.22 -3.84 16.63
CA CYS A 99 -35.60 -4.21 16.32
C CYS A 99 -36.27 -3.24 15.33
N LEU A 100 -35.61 -2.15 14.94
CA LEU A 100 -36.16 -1.19 13.99
C LEU A 100 -36.29 -1.79 12.58
N SER A 101 -37.41 -1.51 11.91
CA SER A 101 -37.60 -1.91 10.52
C SER A 101 -36.57 -1.25 9.59
N ALA A 102 -36.17 -1.93 8.51
CA ALA A 102 -35.27 -1.38 7.50
C ALA A 102 -35.80 -0.07 6.88
N SER A 103 -37.12 0.11 6.83
CA SER A 103 -37.75 1.35 6.36
C SER A 103 -37.56 2.52 7.33
N THR A 104 -37.72 2.27 8.63
CA THR A 104 -37.49 3.25 9.69
C THR A 104 -36.02 3.64 9.77
N VAL A 105 -35.10 2.67 9.71
CA VAL A 105 -33.65 2.94 9.67
C VAL A 105 -33.28 3.83 8.49
N ARG A 106 -33.83 3.57 7.29
CA ARG A 106 -33.61 4.41 6.10
C ARG A 106 -34.08 5.85 6.32
N LEU A 107 -35.25 6.04 6.92
CA LEU A 107 -35.81 7.35 7.22
C LEU A 107 -34.96 8.12 8.24
N LEU A 108 -34.57 7.48 9.34
CA LEU A 108 -33.66 8.05 10.35
C LEU A 108 -32.32 8.44 9.74
N CYS A 109 -31.78 7.61 8.85
CA CYS A 109 -30.55 7.88 8.12
C CYS A 109 -30.69 9.09 7.17
N ASN A 110 -31.84 9.25 6.50
CA ASN A 110 -32.12 10.43 5.67
C ASN A 110 -32.23 11.70 6.52
N LEU A 111 -32.92 11.64 7.66
CA LEU A 111 -32.98 12.74 8.63
C LEU A 111 -31.58 13.15 9.10
N LEU A 112 -30.75 12.19 9.51
CA LEU A 112 -29.36 12.43 9.91
C LEU A 112 -28.54 13.06 8.80
N ARG A 113 -28.71 12.60 7.55
CA ARG A 113 -28.05 13.20 6.39
C ARG A 113 -28.39 14.68 6.27
N THR A 114 -29.68 15.05 6.34
CA THR A 114 -30.12 16.45 6.24
C THR A 114 -29.63 17.28 7.43
N LEU A 115 -29.66 16.72 8.64
CA LEU A 115 -29.18 17.39 9.87
C LEU A 115 -27.68 17.65 9.84
N LEU A 116 -26.88 16.71 9.34
CA LEU A 116 -25.43 16.84 9.28
C LEU A 116 -24.95 17.65 8.06
N HIS A 117 -25.74 17.73 6.99
CA HIS A 117 -25.34 18.43 5.78
C HIS A 117 -25.18 19.93 6.03
N SER A 118 -23.98 20.47 5.78
CA SER A 118 -23.64 21.88 6.04
C SER A 118 -23.90 22.30 7.49
N THR A 119 -23.65 21.41 8.46
CA THR A 119 -23.69 21.77 9.88
C THR A 119 -22.48 22.62 10.25
N GLN A 120 -22.68 23.61 11.11
CA GLN A 120 -21.60 24.38 11.75
C GLN A 120 -21.26 23.81 13.15
N ARG A 121 -22.00 22.79 13.59
CA ARG A 121 -21.83 22.15 14.89
C ARG A 121 -20.89 20.96 14.74
N SER A 122 -19.62 21.17 15.03
CA SER A 122 -18.59 20.11 15.04
C SER A 122 -18.97 18.94 15.97
N GLY A 123 -19.66 19.21 17.08
CA GLY A 123 -20.14 18.17 18.00
C GLY A 123 -21.10 17.16 17.36
N ASP A 124 -21.91 17.57 16.38
CA ASP A 124 -22.82 16.65 15.69
C ASP A 124 -22.03 15.66 14.82
N ILE A 125 -20.98 16.15 14.15
CA ILE A 125 -20.05 15.33 13.34
C ILE A 125 -19.28 14.36 14.26
N LEU A 126 -18.80 14.85 15.41
CA LEU A 126 -18.09 14.05 16.39
C LEU A 126 -18.96 12.90 16.92
N ARG A 127 -20.17 13.20 17.41
CA ARG A 127 -21.12 12.19 17.92
C ARG A 127 -21.48 11.17 16.85
N PHE A 128 -21.64 11.60 15.59
CA PHE A 128 -21.90 10.72 14.46
C PHE A 128 -20.70 9.78 14.17
N GLY A 129 -19.48 10.32 14.10
CA GLY A 129 -18.27 9.51 13.89
C GLY A 129 -18.01 8.50 15.02
N GLN A 130 -18.25 8.90 16.27
CA GLN A 130 -18.14 8.02 17.44
C GLN A 130 -19.21 6.92 17.43
N PHE A 131 -20.45 7.25 17.06
CA PHE A 131 -21.51 6.26 16.89
C PHE A 131 -21.11 5.19 15.86
N MET A 132 -20.54 5.59 14.71
CA MET A 132 -20.07 4.63 13.71
C MET A 132 -18.98 3.70 14.25
N VAL A 133 -18.03 4.23 15.03
CA VAL A 133 -17.00 3.42 15.69
C VAL A 133 -17.62 2.43 16.67
N SER A 134 -18.70 2.80 17.38
CA SER A 134 -19.41 1.89 18.30
C SER A 134 -20.05 0.67 17.61
N THR A 135 -20.21 0.70 16.28
CA THR A 135 -20.71 -0.44 15.48
C THR A 135 -19.61 -1.40 15.02
N LEU A 136 -18.34 -1.16 15.37
CA LEU A 136 -17.24 -2.05 15.04
C LEU A 136 -17.23 -3.30 15.94
N PRO A 137 -16.90 -4.48 15.40
CA PRO A 137 -16.79 -5.70 16.17
C PRO A 137 -15.50 -5.69 16.99
N ARG A 138 -15.45 -6.54 18.02
CA ARG A 138 -14.20 -6.80 18.75
C ARG A 138 -13.17 -7.41 17.79
N PRO A 139 -11.85 -7.15 17.97
CA PRO A 139 -10.80 -7.68 17.09
C PRO A 139 -10.78 -9.22 16.93
N SER A 140 -11.38 -9.95 17.88
CA SER A 140 -11.50 -11.41 17.86
C SER A 140 -12.64 -11.93 16.96
N VAL A 141 -13.58 -11.08 16.55
CA VAL A 141 -14.79 -11.47 15.80
C VAL A 141 -14.63 -11.06 14.34
N SER A 142 -14.81 -12.02 13.42
CA SER A 142 -14.68 -11.80 11.97
C SER A 142 -16.03 -11.69 11.27
N GLU A 143 -16.21 -10.62 10.51
CA GLU A 143 -17.39 -10.35 9.70
C GLU A 143 -17.23 -10.80 8.23
N LYS A 144 -16.03 -11.26 7.83
CA LYS A 144 -15.68 -11.50 6.40
C LYS A 144 -16.59 -12.48 5.64
N LEU A 145 -17.23 -13.41 6.34
CA LEU A 145 -18.05 -14.48 5.76
C LEU A 145 -19.56 -14.28 5.97
N LEU A 146 -19.97 -13.11 6.49
CA LEU A 146 -21.39 -12.81 6.73
C LEU A 146 -22.12 -12.60 5.40
N ASN A 147 -23.32 -13.18 5.28
CA ASN A 147 -24.18 -12.98 4.12
C ASN A 147 -25.21 -11.88 4.39
N LEU A 148 -24.94 -10.67 3.89
CA LEU A 148 -25.80 -9.50 4.08
C LEU A 148 -27.16 -9.59 3.35
N LYS A 149 -27.35 -10.56 2.45
CA LYS A 149 -28.65 -10.74 1.74
C LYS A 149 -29.76 -11.26 2.65
N ARG A 150 -29.47 -11.74 3.86
CA ARG A 150 -30.48 -12.24 4.82
C ARG A 150 -31.35 -11.14 5.45
N GLU A 151 -31.02 -9.85 5.32
CA GLU A 151 -31.86 -8.77 5.87
C GLU A 151 -33.25 -8.65 5.21
N THR A 152 -33.41 -9.06 3.94
CA THR A 152 -34.73 -9.01 3.28
C THR A 152 -35.67 -10.09 3.80
N ASP A 153 -35.13 -11.23 4.24
CA ASP A 153 -35.92 -12.43 4.54
C ASP A 153 -36.29 -12.56 6.03
N MET A 154 -35.58 -11.84 6.92
CA MET A 154 -35.75 -11.92 8.39
C MET A 154 -36.71 -10.87 8.97
N SER A 155 -37.40 -10.12 8.12
CA SER A 155 -38.29 -9.02 8.54
C SER A 155 -39.57 -9.45 9.28
N GLU A 156 -39.80 -10.76 9.49
CA GLU A 156 -41.03 -11.29 10.09
C GLU A 156 -40.85 -12.18 11.34
N SER A 157 -39.61 -12.45 11.82
CA SER A 157 -39.41 -13.32 12.99
C SER A 157 -39.24 -12.55 14.31
N SER A 158 -40.25 -12.61 15.18
CA SER A 158 -40.33 -11.96 16.50
C SER A 158 -39.60 -12.71 17.63
N GLY A 159 -38.39 -13.22 17.36
CA GLY A 159 -37.53 -13.88 18.36
C GLY A 159 -36.38 -12.97 18.86
N PRO A 160 -35.70 -13.33 19.97
CA PRO A 160 -34.48 -12.66 20.37
C PRO A 160 -33.43 -12.78 19.26
N LEU A 161 -32.79 -11.67 18.89
CA LEU A 161 -31.80 -11.62 17.83
C LEU A 161 -30.59 -12.50 18.19
N ASP A 162 -30.26 -13.42 17.28
CA ASP A 162 -29.01 -14.18 17.34
C ASP A 162 -27.79 -13.24 17.25
N GLU A 163 -26.65 -13.62 17.83
CA GLU A 163 -25.42 -12.82 17.80
C GLU A 163 -25.00 -12.52 16.35
N THR A 164 -25.21 -13.48 15.43
CA THR A 164 -24.97 -13.31 14.00
C THR A 164 -25.88 -12.24 13.37
N ALA A 165 -27.15 -12.20 13.78
CA ALA A 165 -28.12 -11.22 13.28
C ALA A 165 -27.76 -9.79 13.74
N LEU A 166 -27.29 -9.65 14.98
CA LEU A 166 -26.80 -8.37 15.50
C LEU A 166 -25.54 -7.89 14.74
N LEU A 167 -24.62 -8.80 14.41
CA LEU A 167 -23.45 -8.46 13.59
C LEU A 167 -23.86 -8.00 12.18
N ILE A 168 -24.79 -8.70 11.53
CA ILE A 168 -25.30 -8.31 10.21
C ILE A 168 -25.94 -6.92 10.27
N HIS A 169 -26.80 -6.69 11.27
CA HIS A 169 -27.43 -5.38 11.50
C HIS A 169 -26.39 -4.26 11.65
N ASN A 170 -25.37 -4.46 12.49
CA ASN A 170 -24.29 -3.50 12.70
C ASN A 170 -23.51 -3.20 11.41
N VAL A 171 -23.19 -4.24 10.60
CA VAL A 171 -22.53 -4.06 9.31
C VAL A 171 -23.39 -3.22 8.35
N CYS A 172 -24.68 -3.52 8.24
CA CYS A 172 -25.59 -2.81 7.35
C CYS A 172 -25.81 -1.35 7.78
N LEU A 173 -26.00 -1.11 9.07
CA LEU A 173 -26.11 0.23 9.65
C LEU A 173 -24.84 1.04 9.40
N ARG A 174 -23.67 0.48 9.72
CA ARG A 174 -22.36 1.11 9.48
C ARG A 174 -22.14 1.45 8.02
N ASN A 175 -22.47 0.54 7.11
CA ASN A 175 -22.36 0.75 5.66
C ASN A 175 -23.29 1.87 5.18
N ARG A 176 -24.51 1.96 5.73
CA ARG A 176 -25.43 3.07 5.43
C ARG A 176 -24.87 4.41 5.91
N CYS A 177 -24.30 4.47 7.12
CA CYS A 177 -23.67 5.67 7.66
C CYS A 177 -22.46 6.11 6.84
N LEU A 178 -21.56 5.19 6.48
CA LEU A 178 -20.42 5.46 5.58
C LEU A 178 -20.90 5.99 4.23
N HIS A 179 -21.95 5.38 3.66
CA HIS A 179 -22.51 5.84 2.41
C HIS A 179 -23.08 7.26 2.50
N ILE A 180 -23.74 7.61 3.61
CA ILE A 180 -24.24 8.98 3.83
C ILE A 180 -23.10 9.99 3.89
N LEU A 181 -22.03 9.71 4.64
CA LEU A 181 -20.86 10.58 4.68
C LEU A 181 -20.24 10.77 3.31
N HIS A 182 -20.06 9.68 2.56
CA HIS A 182 -19.57 9.71 1.19
C HIS A 182 -20.47 10.55 0.26
N LEU A 183 -21.79 10.49 0.43
CA LEU A 183 -22.69 11.37 -0.34
C LEU A 183 -22.54 12.84 0.04
N MET A 184 -22.17 13.15 1.28
CA MET A 184 -22.00 14.53 1.78
C MET A 184 -20.64 15.14 1.39
N THR A 185 -19.64 14.31 1.09
CA THR A 185 -18.36 14.77 0.52
C THR A 185 -18.48 15.24 -0.94
N TYR A 186 -19.68 15.15 -1.55
CA TYR A 186 -19.97 15.73 -2.86
C TYR A 186 -21.04 16.82 -2.79
N GLN A 187 -20.87 17.85 -3.61
CA GLN A 187 -21.90 18.84 -3.95
C GLN A 187 -22.53 18.44 -5.29
N ASN A 188 -23.87 18.33 -5.33
CA ASN A 188 -24.65 18.02 -6.53
C ASN A 188 -24.15 16.79 -7.32
N SER A 189 -23.57 15.81 -6.63
CA SER A 189 -23.04 14.54 -7.19
C SER A 189 -21.90 14.68 -8.22
N LYS A 190 -21.29 15.86 -8.38
CA LYS A 190 -20.23 16.10 -9.38
C LYS A 190 -18.95 16.67 -8.78
N ASN A 191 -19.06 17.60 -7.83
CA ASN A 191 -17.91 18.31 -7.29
C ASN A 191 -17.63 17.86 -5.86
N VAL A 192 -16.36 17.75 -5.47
CA VAL A 192 -15.97 17.43 -4.10
C VAL A 192 -16.28 18.63 -3.19
N ASN A 193 -16.94 18.36 -2.07
CA ASN A 193 -17.25 19.33 -1.03
C ASN A 193 -16.04 19.55 -0.12
N VAL A 194 -14.99 20.19 -0.63
CA VAL A 194 -13.72 20.38 0.09
C VAL A 194 -13.91 20.95 1.51
N PRO A 195 -14.74 21.98 1.75
CA PRO A 195 -14.94 22.50 3.11
C PRO A 195 -15.48 21.46 4.09
N PHE A 196 -16.39 20.60 3.64
CA PHE A 196 -16.91 19.52 4.48
C PHE A 196 -15.87 18.42 4.71
N CYS A 197 -15.07 18.09 3.69
CA CYS A 197 -13.95 17.15 3.84
C CYS A 197 -12.92 17.64 4.87
N GLU A 198 -12.57 18.92 4.83
CA GLU A 198 -11.65 19.53 5.79
C GLU A 198 -12.22 19.56 7.21
N GLU A 199 -13.51 19.90 7.35
CA GLU A 199 -14.19 19.87 8.65
C GLU A 199 -14.28 18.46 9.22
N LEU A 200 -14.58 17.45 8.38
CA LEU A 200 -14.61 16.04 8.77
C LEU A 200 -13.23 15.60 9.29
N ALA A 201 -12.17 15.90 8.54
CA ALA A 201 -10.80 15.58 8.95
C ALA A 201 -10.36 16.34 10.21
N ARG A 202 -10.80 17.59 10.37
CA ARG A 202 -10.49 18.40 11.56
C ARG A 202 -11.18 17.85 12.82
N VAL A 203 -12.43 17.39 12.71
CA VAL A 203 -13.22 16.91 13.85
C VAL A 203 -12.89 15.47 14.21
N LEU A 204 -12.86 14.56 13.22
CA LEU A 204 -12.67 13.13 13.47
C LEU A 204 -11.21 12.70 13.37
N GLY A 205 -10.38 13.42 12.62
CA GLY A 205 -9.05 12.95 12.24
C GLY A 205 -9.09 12.01 11.04
N LEU A 206 -7.94 11.87 10.37
CA LEU A 206 -7.82 11.01 9.18
C LEU A 206 -7.64 9.52 9.55
N ASP A 207 -7.10 9.23 10.73
CA ASP A 207 -7.00 7.89 11.31
C ASP A 207 -8.37 7.24 11.56
N TRP A 208 -9.41 8.04 11.80
CA TRP A 208 -10.79 7.56 12.00
C TRP A 208 -11.27 6.70 10.83
N VAL A 209 -10.95 7.09 9.59
CA VAL A 209 -11.36 6.32 8.40
C VAL A 209 -10.67 4.95 8.35
N LEU A 210 -9.43 4.87 8.84
CA LEU A 210 -8.64 3.64 8.86
C LEU A 210 -9.19 2.59 9.84
N LEU A 211 -10.02 2.99 10.80
CA LEU A 211 -10.75 2.07 11.68
C LEU A 211 -11.74 1.18 10.89
N PHE A 212 -12.21 1.63 9.74
CA PHE A 212 -13.13 0.87 8.87
C PHE A 212 -12.41 -0.02 7.85
N LEU A 213 -11.08 -0.09 7.89
CA LEU A 213 -10.25 -0.89 6.99
C LEU A 213 -9.59 -2.11 7.69
N GLN A 214 -9.97 -2.40 8.93
CA GLN A 214 -9.38 -3.47 9.75
C GLN A 214 -9.62 -4.88 9.16
N ARG A 215 -8.70 -5.83 9.39
CA ARG A 215 -8.74 -7.20 8.82
C ARG A 215 -10.05 -7.94 9.00
N GLN A 216 -10.72 -7.75 10.14
CA GLN A 216 -11.86 -8.55 10.54
C GLN A 216 -13.19 -8.04 9.96
N LEU A 217 -13.19 -6.85 9.38
CA LEU A 217 -14.40 -6.22 8.88
C LEU A 217 -14.90 -6.84 7.58
N HIS A 218 -16.20 -6.70 7.34
CA HIS A 218 -16.82 -7.14 6.11
C HIS A 218 -16.27 -6.37 4.89
N PRO A 219 -15.99 -7.03 3.74
CA PRO A 219 -15.42 -6.38 2.55
C PRO A 219 -16.15 -5.12 2.09
N THR A 220 -17.48 -5.09 2.15
CA THR A 220 -18.26 -3.89 1.75
C THR A 220 -18.00 -2.69 2.64
N THR A 221 -17.75 -2.88 3.94
CA THR A 221 -17.34 -1.80 4.84
C THR A 221 -15.98 -1.26 4.44
N VAL A 222 -15.02 -2.15 4.16
CA VAL A 222 -13.66 -1.77 3.76
C VAL A 222 -13.70 -0.98 2.46
N VAL A 223 -14.48 -1.42 1.47
CA VAL A 223 -14.66 -0.71 0.19
C VAL A 223 -15.27 0.68 0.41
N LEU A 224 -16.30 0.82 1.24
CA LEU A 224 -16.92 2.12 1.54
C LEU A 224 -15.98 3.05 2.32
N GLY A 225 -15.23 2.52 3.30
CA GLY A 225 -14.22 3.28 4.02
C GLY A 225 -13.11 3.77 3.11
N LEU A 226 -12.64 2.91 2.19
CA LEU A 226 -11.61 3.26 1.23
C LEU A 226 -12.14 4.25 0.17
N GLN A 227 -13.40 4.13 -0.26
CA GLN A 227 -14.07 5.13 -1.11
C GLN A 227 -14.07 6.51 -0.47
N LEU A 228 -14.46 6.60 0.81
CA LEU A 228 -14.43 7.85 1.56
C LEU A 228 -13.00 8.41 1.63
N LEU A 229 -12.01 7.55 1.93
CA LEU A 229 -10.60 7.94 1.96
C LEU A 229 -10.12 8.47 0.60
N THR A 230 -10.49 7.83 -0.51
CA THR A 230 -10.15 8.29 -1.87
C THR A 230 -10.65 9.71 -2.14
N VAL A 231 -11.86 10.06 -1.67
CA VAL A 231 -12.39 11.42 -1.81
C VAL A 231 -11.64 12.40 -0.91
N LEU A 232 -11.36 12.04 0.34
CA LEU A 232 -10.61 12.92 1.25
C LEU A 232 -9.20 13.21 0.72
N LEU A 233 -8.50 12.19 0.23
CA LEU A 233 -7.13 12.32 -0.30
C LEU A 233 -7.07 12.94 -1.71
N SER A 234 -8.21 13.13 -2.38
CA SER A 234 -8.27 13.99 -3.58
C SER A 234 -8.06 15.48 -3.23
N CYS A 235 -8.20 15.87 -1.96
CA CYS A 235 -7.89 17.21 -1.47
C CYS A 235 -6.38 17.30 -1.13
N PRO A 236 -5.59 18.16 -1.79
CA PRO A 236 -4.14 18.23 -1.57
C PRO A 236 -3.72 18.52 -0.12
N THR A 237 -4.48 19.37 0.58
CA THR A 237 -4.24 19.73 1.98
C THR A 237 -4.37 18.52 2.91
N LEU A 238 -5.43 17.73 2.73
CA LEU A 238 -5.69 16.52 3.53
C LEU A 238 -4.71 15.39 3.20
N MET A 239 -4.31 15.29 1.94
CA MET A 239 -3.31 14.33 1.51
C MET A 239 -1.94 14.58 2.16
N GLN A 240 -1.49 15.83 2.21
CA GLN A 240 -0.25 16.16 2.91
C GLN A 240 -0.36 15.84 4.41
N ARG A 241 -1.50 16.17 5.03
CA ARG A 241 -1.76 15.84 6.44
C ARG A 241 -1.75 14.34 6.71
N PHE A 242 -2.33 13.55 5.81
CA PHE A 242 -2.31 12.08 5.88
C PHE A 242 -0.89 11.53 5.79
N ARG A 243 -0.07 12.07 4.88
CA ARG A 243 1.34 11.69 4.71
C ARG A 243 2.15 11.94 5.98
N GLU A 244 1.96 13.10 6.61
CA GLU A 244 2.68 13.52 7.80
C GLU A 244 2.08 13.00 9.13
N ALA A 245 0.97 12.26 9.07
CA ALA A 245 0.17 11.88 10.23
C ALA A 245 -0.28 13.08 11.10
N SER A 246 -0.48 14.24 10.49
CA SER A 246 -0.95 15.44 11.18
C SER A 246 -2.48 15.47 11.18
N HIS A 247 -3.10 15.70 12.34
CA HIS A 247 -4.56 15.61 12.59
C HIS A 247 -5.11 14.18 12.72
N ASN A 248 -4.54 13.42 13.66
CA ASN A 248 -5.07 12.13 14.10
C ASN A 248 -5.67 12.22 15.51
N GLY A 249 -6.61 11.33 15.83
CA GLY A 249 -7.20 11.18 17.17
C GLY A 249 -8.36 12.14 17.49
N GLY A 250 -8.83 12.95 16.54
CA GLY A 250 -9.93 13.90 16.76
C GLY A 250 -11.23 13.24 17.25
N TRP A 251 -11.53 12.04 16.76
CA TRP A 251 -12.71 11.26 17.14
C TRP A 251 -12.76 10.83 18.61
N LEU A 252 -11.63 10.92 19.33
CA LEU A 252 -11.54 10.63 20.78
C LEU A 252 -11.82 11.84 21.66
N THR A 253 -11.99 13.03 21.08
CA THR A 253 -12.36 14.22 21.84
C THR A 253 -13.63 13.93 22.66
N GLU A 254 -13.67 14.41 23.90
CA GLU A 254 -14.78 14.19 24.86
C GLU A 254 -14.93 12.73 25.39
N THR A 255 -14.10 11.77 24.98
CA THR A 255 -14.15 10.39 25.50
C THR A 255 -13.34 10.20 26.79
N ASP A 256 -12.34 11.04 27.06
CA ASP A 256 -11.49 10.96 28.27
C ASP A 256 -12.27 11.17 29.58
N LEU A 257 -13.31 12.02 29.56
CA LEU A 257 -14.20 12.24 30.70
C LEU A 257 -15.04 10.99 31.03
N VAL A 258 -15.33 10.15 30.04
CA VAL A 258 -16.07 8.88 30.19
C VAL A 258 -15.16 7.76 30.70
N LEU A 259 -13.89 7.76 30.29
CA LEU A 259 -12.88 6.83 30.80
C LEU A 259 -12.54 7.07 32.28
N GLN A 260 -12.66 8.32 32.76
CA GLN A 260 -12.39 8.70 34.15
C GLN A 260 -13.63 8.63 35.06
N ASN A 261 -14.84 8.94 34.57
CA ASN A 261 -16.07 8.91 35.37
C ASN A 261 -16.87 7.62 35.13
N ARG A 262 -16.92 6.73 36.13
CA ARG A 262 -17.66 5.45 36.14
C ARG A 262 -19.19 5.53 36.00
N THR A 263 -19.78 6.67 35.63
CA THR A 263 -21.24 6.85 35.67
C THR A 263 -21.74 7.77 34.57
N THR A 264 -21.65 7.35 33.31
CA THR A 264 -22.74 7.52 32.31
C THR A 264 -22.43 6.71 31.06
N VAL A 265 -23.36 5.84 30.68
CA VAL A 265 -23.36 5.13 29.40
C VAL A 265 -23.63 6.16 28.30
N LEU A 266 -22.59 6.86 27.85
CA LEU A 266 -22.67 7.69 26.65
C LEU A 266 -22.03 6.93 25.50
N LEU A 267 -22.90 6.61 24.56
CA LEU A 267 -22.58 6.12 23.23
C LEU A 267 -21.89 4.75 23.06
N GLY A 268 -22.01 3.83 24.02
CA GLY A 268 -21.75 2.40 23.77
C GLY A 268 -20.30 2.03 23.46
N PHE A 269 -19.34 2.86 23.88
CA PHE A 269 -17.91 2.52 23.84
C PHE A 269 -17.64 1.29 24.70
N ASN A 270 -17.56 0.11 24.07
CA ASN A 270 -17.01 -1.08 24.73
C ASN A 270 -15.49 -1.06 24.63
N VAL A 271 -14.85 -0.18 25.41
CA VAL A 271 -13.44 -0.36 25.77
C VAL A 271 -13.40 -1.47 26.81
N SER A 272 -12.62 -2.51 26.53
CA SER A 272 -12.48 -3.73 27.32
C SER A 272 -12.49 -3.47 28.83
N ALA A 273 -13.31 -4.23 29.57
CA ALA A 273 -13.35 -4.16 31.02
C ALA A 273 -11.93 -4.36 31.61
N PRO A 274 -11.48 -3.52 32.56
CA PRO A 274 -10.15 -3.68 33.14
C PRO A 274 -10.12 -4.97 33.96
N ASN A 275 -9.20 -5.88 33.59
CA ASN A 275 -8.82 -6.97 34.47
C ASN A 275 -8.21 -6.34 35.72
N ASN A 276 -8.87 -6.58 36.85
CA ASN A 276 -8.68 -5.83 38.08
C ASN A 276 -7.38 -6.24 38.81
N LYS A 277 -6.20 -5.86 38.30
CA LYS A 277 -4.92 -5.84 39.04
C LYS A 277 -3.94 -4.82 38.44
N GLY A 278 -3.68 -3.74 39.17
CA GLY A 278 -2.53 -2.85 38.97
C GLY A 278 -2.84 -1.60 38.13
N GLY A 279 -2.76 -0.43 38.76
CA GLY A 279 -2.97 0.86 38.12
C GLY A 279 -1.93 1.15 37.05
N SER A 280 -2.35 1.09 35.79
CA SER A 280 -1.87 1.99 34.74
C SER A 280 -3.09 2.51 34.02
N SER A 281 -3.31 3.81 34.09
CA SER A 281 -4.21 4.52 33.20
C SER A 281 -3.82 4.17 31.76
N GLN A 282 -4.62 3.36 31.06
CA GLN A 282 -4.48 3.16 29.62
C GLN A 282 -4.88 4.47 28.94
N SER A 283 -3.97 5.45 28.93
CA SER A 283 -3.95 6.46 27.89
C SER A 283 -3.82 5.70 26.58
N ILE A 284 -4.78 5.85 25.67
CA ILE A 284 -4.67 5.31 24.32
C ILE A 284 -3.30 5.74 23.79
N LYS A 285 -2.42 4.76 23.46
CA LYS A 285 -1.00 5.01 23.24
C LYS A 285 -0.85 6.11 22.18
N ALA A 286 -0.44 7.31 22.60
CA ALA A 286 -0.29 8.48 21.73
C ALA A 286 0.65 8.22 20.54
N GLU A 287 1.54 7.22 20.68
CA GLU A 287 2.46 6.73 19.66
C GLU A 287 1.76 6.12 18.42
N VAL A 288 0.54 5.57 18.57
CA VAL A 288 -0.21 4.96 17.44
C VAL A 288 -0.67 6.03 16.45
N TYR A 289 -0.87 7.28 16.89
CA TYR A 289 -1.29 8.40 16.03
C TYR A 289 -0.16 9.02 15.22
N GLN A 290 1.09 8.67 15.50
CA GLN A 290 2.26 9.27 14.85
C GLN A 290 2.74 8.50 13.62
N VAL A 291 2.15 7.34 13.34
CA VAL A 291 2.50 6.54 12.17
C VAL A 291 1.98 7.24 10.89
N PRO A 292 2.83 7.47 9.88
CA PRO A 292 2.41 8.00 8.58
C PRO A 292 1.22 7.24 7.99
N GLY A 293 0.23 7.97 7.46
CA GLY A 293 -1.03 7.37 7.00
C GLY A 293 -0.85 6.34 5.89
N PHE A 294 0.05 6.59 4.93
CA PHE A 294 0.33 5.63 3.84
C PHE A 294 1.01 4.36 4.33
N GLN A 295 1.82 4.44 5.38
CA GLN A 295 2.44 3.27 6.02
C GLN A 295 1.37 2.41 6.72
N GLN A 296 0.45 3.04 7.44
CA GLN A 296 -0.68 2.33 8.06
C GLN A 296 -1.62 1.72 7.00
N LEU A 297 -1.88 2.45 5.91
CA LEU A 297 -2.66 1.96 4.78
C LEU A 297 -2.01 0.73 4.14
N GLN A 298 -0.69 0.73 3.96
CA GLN A 298 0.06 -0.43 3.46
C GLN A 298 -0.23 -1.69 4.28
N TRP A 299 -0.15 -1.61 5.61
CA TRP A 299 -0.40 -2.74 6.50
C TRP A 299 -1.84 -3.27 6.42
N LEU A 300 -2.82 -2.37 6.34
CA LEU A 300 -4.24 -2.71 6.26
C LEU A 300 -4.59 -3.34 4.91
N MET A 301 -4.10 -2.77 3.80
CA MET A 301 -4.44 -3.24 2.46
C MET A 301 -3.89 -4.65 2.16
N CYS A 302 -2.72 -4.99 2.72
CA CYS A 302 -2.17 -6.36 2.65
C CYS A 302 -3.12 -7.44 3.20
N GLN A 303 -4.11 -7.08 4.04
CA GLN A 303 -5.06 -8.01 4.65
C GLN A 303 -6.33 -8.25 3.79
N HIS A 304 -6.47 -7.50 2.69
CA HIS A 304 -7.68 -7.48 1.85
C HIS A 304 -7.40 -7.71 0.36
N VAL A 305 -6.25 -8.30 0.01
CA VAL A 305 -5.83 -8.56 -1.39
C VAL A 305 -6.81 -9.38 -2.24
N LYS A 306 -7.76 -10.09 -1.62
CA LYS A 306 -8.80 -10.87 -2.30
C LYS A 306 -9.96 -10.04 -2.84
N VAL A 307 -10.07 -8.76 -2.45
CA VAL A 307 -11.18 -7.87 -2.85
C VAL A 307 -10.72 -7.01 -4.04
N PRO A 308 -11.23 -7.24 -5.26
CA PRO A 308 -10.75 -6.52 -6.46
C PRO A 308 -11.06 -5.02 -6.43
N ASP A 309 -12.19 -4.63 -5.83
CA ASP A 309 -12.63 -3.23 -5.70
C ASP A 309 -11.58 -2.32 -5.02
N ILE A 310 -10.79 -2.89 -4.10
CA ILE A 310 -9.73 -2.16 -3.40
C ILE A 310 -8.65 -1.71 -4.37
N ASN A 311 -8.26 -2.56 -5.33
CA ASN A 311 -7.24 -2.20 -6.32
C ASN A 311 -7.73 -1.04 -7.21
N PHE A 312 -8.99 -1.04 -7.62
CA PHE A 312 -9.57 0.08 -8.38
C PHE A 312 -9.53 1.39 -7.60
N LEU A 313 -9.86 1.37 -6.30
CA LEU A 313 -9.84 2.55 -5.44
C LEU A 313 -8.42 3.07 -5.19
N LEU A 314 -7.46 2.18 -4.98
CA LEU A 314 -6.05 2.55 -4.81
C LEU A 314 -5.47 3.15 -6.11
N LEU A 315 -5.83 2.61 -7.27
CA LEU A 315 -5.45 3.19 -8.56
C LEU A 315 -6.11 4.56 -8.79
N ALA A 316 -7.39 4.74 -8.43
CA ALA A 316 -8.03 6.06 -8.52
C ALA A 316 -7.36 7.08 -7.58
N MET A 317 -7.00 6.64 -6.37
CA MET A 317 -6.30 7.45 -5.38
C MET A 317 -4.86 7.79 -5.83
N LEU A 318 -4.17 6.86 -6.49
CA LEU A 318 -2.87 7.09 -7.13
C LEU A 318 -2.95 8.21 -8.17
N MET A 319 -4.05 8.25 -8.93
CA MET A 319 -4.33 9.25 -9.96
C MET A 319 -4.99 10.53 -9.42
N GLY A 320 -5.17 10.65 -8.09
CA GLY A 320 -5.82 11.79 -7.44
C GLY A 320 -7.30 11.98 -7.80
N ARG A 321 -7.99 10.95 -8.30
CA ARG A 321 -9.37 11.05 -8.78
C ARG A 321 -10.37 10.63 -7.70
N PRO A 322 -11.35 11.48 -7.34
CA PRO A 322 -12.41 11.10 -6.42
C PRO A 322 -13.37 10.11 -7.09
N VAL A 323 -13.78 9.06 -6.38
CA VAL A 323 -14.65 7.98 -6.91
C VAL A 323 -16.05 8.08 -6.32
N THR A 324 -17.06 8.34 -7.16
CA THR A 324 -18.46 8.41 -6.70
C THR A 324 -19.03 7.03 -6.42
N ARG A 325 -18.85 6.07 -7.33
CA ARG A 325 -19.26 4.66 -7.19
C ARG A 325 -18.35 3.74 -8.01
N ILE A 326 -18.19 2.50 -7.55
CA ILE A 326 -17.58 1.41 -8.32
C ILE A 326 -18.71 0.61 -9.00
N PRO A 327 -18.60 0.28 -10.29
CA PRO A 327 -19.54 -0.62 -10.96
C PRO A 327 -19.57 -2.01 -10.28
N CYS A 328 -20.77 -2.52 -9.98
CA CYS A 328 -20.92 -3.81 -9.32
C CYS A 328 -20.40 -4.96 -10.20
N GLY A 329 -19.60 -5.87 -9.63
CA GLY A 329 -19.17 -7.11 -10.29
C GLY A 329 -18.09 -6.93 -11.35
N LEU A 330 -17.37 -5.81 -11.33
CA LEU A 330 -16.30 -5.53 -12.28
C LEU A 330 -15.09 -6.44 -12.02
N GLN A 331 -14.69 -7.21 -13.04
CA GLN A 331 -13.45 -7.99 -12.97
C GLN A 331 -12.24 -7.06 -13.06
N PHE A 332 -11.16 -7.39 -12.35
CA PHE A 332 -9.95 -6.59 -12.35
C PHE A 332 -9.10 -6.91 -13.58
N SER A 333 -9.28 -6.13 -14.65
CA SER A 333 -8.54 -6.22 -15.92
C SER A 333 -8.06 -4.86 -16.38
N LEU A 334 -7.05 -4.81 -17.26
CA LEU A 334 -6.54 -3.55 -17.81
C LEU A 334 -7.64 -2.72 -18.50
N ASP A 335 -8.51 -3.35 -19.27
CA ASP A 335 -9.59 -2.69 -20.00
C ASP A 335 -10.60 -2.04 -19.05
N ASN A 336 -10.94 -2.75 -17.96
CA ASN A 336 -11.85 -2.26 -16.94
C ASN A 336 -11.22 -1.15 -16.10
N ILE A 337 -9.92 -1.23 -15.79
CA ILE A 337 -9.17 -0.14 -15.15
C ILE A 337 -9.21 1.09 -16.03
N TRP A 338 -9.01 0.92 -17.34
CA TRP A 338 -8.99 2.02 -18.29
C TRP A 338 -10.36 2.71 -18.42
N SER A 339 -11.42 1.92 -18.57
CA SER A 339 -12.80 2.42 -18.59
C SER A 339 -13.18 3.11 -17.28
N PHE A 340 -12.78 2.53 -16.13
CA PHE A 340 -13.08 3.08 -14.81
C PHE A 340 -12.35 4.39 -14.54
N LEU A 341 -11.04 4.45 -14.80
CA LEU A 341 -10.23 5.63 -14.49
C LEU A 341 -10.44 6.75 -15.50
N PHE A 342 -10.55 6.44 -16.79
CA PHE A 342 -10.52 7.43 -17.87
C PHE A 342 -11.85 7.62 -18.59
N GLY A 343 -12.81 6.70 -18.44
CA GLY A 343 -14.09 6.77 -19.14
C GLY A 343 -13.99 6.50 -20.65
N VAL A 344 -12.86 5.96 -21.10
CA VAL A 344 -12.52 5.69 -22.50
C VAL A 344 -12.09 4.22 -22.60
N PRO A 345 -12.20 3.53 -23.75
CA PRO A 345 -11.58 2.21 -23.98
C PRO A 345 -10.06 2.29 -24.18
N PRO A 346 -9.32 1.19 -23.92
CA PRO A 346 -7.85 1.14 -24.00
C PRO A 346 -7.35 1.47 -25.41
N GLY A 347 -6.30 2.31 -25.51
CA GLY A 347 -5.65 2.66 -26.78
C GLY A 347 -5.75 4.12 -27.21
N GLN A 348 -6.56 4.94 -26.53
CA GLN A 348 -6.47 6.39 -26.67
C GLN A 348 -5.48 6.94 -25.64
N SER A 349 -4.50 7.75 -26.05
CA SER A 349 -3.57 8.39 -25.12
C SER A 349 -4.34 9.43 -24.29
N VAL A 350 -4.72 9.05 -23.08
CA VAL A 350 -5.33 9.98 -22.12
C VAL A 350 -4.21 10.47 -21.21
N MET A 351 -3.73 11.69 -21.46
CA MET A 351 -2.89 12.38 -20.48
C MET A 351 -3.77 12.66 -19.26
N SER A 352 -3.64 11.86 -18.21
CA SER A 352 -4.26 12.20 -16.93
C SER A 352 -3.70 13.54 -16.47
N GLN A 353 -4.55 14.52 -16.23
CA GLN A 353 -4.17 15.75 -15.54
C GLN A 353 -4.33 15.51 -14.04
N GLY A 354 -3.27 15.74 -13.27
CA GLY A 354 -3.22 15.51 -11.82
C GLY A 354 -1.87 14.94 -11.38
N ASP A 355 -1.43 15.32 -10.18
CA ASP A 355 -0.21 14.82 -9.56
C ASP A 355 -0.36 13.34 -9.16
N ILE A 356 0.72 12.55 -9.30
CA ILE A 356 0.70 11.13 -8.95
C ILE A 356 1.18 10.93 -7.51
N ASN A 357 0.40 10.19 -6.74
CA ASN A 357 0.69 9.89 -5.34
C ASN A 357 1.57 8.65 -5.20
N PHE A 358 2.88 8.85 -5.32
CA PHE A 358 3.86 7.77 -5.43
C PHE A 358 3.91 6.82 -4.22
N GLU A 359 3.55 7.26 -3.01
CA GLU A 359 3.48 6.36 -1.85
C GLU A 359 2.47 5.22 -2.03
N LEU A 360 1.42 5.45 -2.81
CA LEU A 360 0.45 4.40 -3.13
C LEU A 360 1.03 3.33 -4.05
N VAL A 361 2.11 3.63 -4.80
CA VAL A 361 2.83 2.61 -5.56
C VAL A 361 3.45 1.60 -4.60
N VAL A 362 4.05 2.06 -3.50
CA VAL A 362 4.62 1.18 -2.47
C VAL A 362 3.52 0.34 -1.80
N VAL A 363 2.35 0.93 -1.52
CA VAL A 363 1.17 0.20 -1.01
C VAL A 363 0.73 -0.89 -1.98
N LEU A 364 0.58 -0.56 -3.27
CA LEU A 364 0.20 -1.51 -4.32
C LEU A 364 1.23 -2.62 -4.48
N LEU A 365 2.52 -2.30 -4.49
CA LEU A 365 3.61 -3.28 -4.58
C LEU A 365 3.67 -4.20 -3.34
N ALA A 366 3.33 -3.69 -2.16
CA ALA A 366 3.20 -4.51 -0.96
C ALA A 366 2.04 -5.51 -1.07
N MET A 367 0.89 -5.10 -1.63
CA MET A 367 -0.23 -6.01 -1.92
C MET A 367 0.16 -7.07 -2.97
N VAL A 368 0.84 -6.65 -4.04
CA VAL A 368 1.41 -7.51 -5.07
C VAL A 368 2.31 -8.57 -4.42
N ARG A 369 3.26 -8.16 -3.56
CA ARG A 369 4.13 -9.07 -2.82
C ARG A 369 3.35 -10.09 -1.98
N VAL A 370 2.24 -9.70 -1.36
CA VAL A 370 1.38 -10.63 -0.62
C VAL A 370 0.77 -11.69 -1.54
N VAL A 371 0.23 -11.30 -2.69
CA VAL A 371 -0.37 -12.25 -3.63
C VAL A 371 0.68 -13.19 -4.23
N LEU A 372 1.85 -12.69 -4.62
CA LEU A 372 2.94 -13.52 -5.18
C LEU A 372 3.48 -14.58 -4.22
N ASN A 373 3.28 -14.39 -2.92
CA ASN A 373 3.80 -15.27 -1.86
C ASN A 373 2.72 -16.10 -1.16
N GLN A 374 1.47 -15.99 -1.58
CA GLN A 374 0.41 -16.89 -1.13
C GLN A 374 0.50 -18.22 -1.89
N PRO A 375 0.26 -19.37 -1.24
CA PRO A 375 0.12 -20.63 -1.94
C PRO A 375 -1.07 -20.54 -2.90
N ARG A 376 -0.92 -21.08 -4.12
CA ARG A 376 -1.98 -21.10 -5.15
C ARG A 376 -3.25 -21.69 -4.57
N ALA A 377 -4.22 -20.83 -4.24
CA ALA A 377 -5.49 -21.26 -3.69
C ALA A 377 -6.37 -21.70 -4.84
N LYS A 378 -6.74 -22.99 -4.87
CA LYS A 378 -7.69 -23.54 -5.86
C LYS A 378 -9.09 -22.91 -5.78
N ASP A 379 -9.39 -22.19 -4.69
CA ASP A 379 -10.74 -21.74 -4.32
C ASP A 379 -11.09 -20.31 -4.76
N SER A 380 -10.19 -19.56 -5.41
CA SER A 380 -10.51 -18.20 -5.92
C SER A 380 -9.82 -17.90 -7.27
N PRO A 381 -10.41 -18.32 -8.41
CA PRO A 381 -9.87 -17.98 -9.73
C PRO A 381 -9.94 -16.47 -9.97
N GLY A 382 -8.83 -15.87 -10.42
CA GLY A 382 -8.75 -14.46 -10.85
C GLY A 382 -7.79 -13.58 -10.03
N VAL A 383 -7.62 -13.84 -8.73
CA VAL A 383 -6.73 -13.00 -7.88
C VAL A 383 -5.25 -13.12 -8.29
N GLU A 384 -4.85 -14.26 -8.86
CA GLU A 384 -3.49 -14.50 -9.36
C GLU A 384 -3.12 -13.62 -10.57
N GLU A 385 -4.11 -13.09 -11.31
CA GLU A 385 -3.85 -12.22 -12.47
C GLU A 385 -3.68 -10.76 -12.06
N HIS A 386 -4.22 -10.35 -10.90
CA HIS A 386 -4.17 -8.97 -10.42
C HIS A 386 -2.73 -8.40 -10.34
N PRO A 387 -1.71 -9.13 -9.83
CA PRO A 387 -0.33 -8.66 -9.84
C PRO A 387 0.21 -8.31 -11.22
N VAL A 388 -0.11 -9.11 -12.23
CA VAL A 388 0.34 -8.88 -13.61
C VAL A 388 -0.30 -7.60 -14.15
N THR A 389 -1.62 -7.46 -13.98
CA THR A 389 -2.37 -6.27 -14.38
C THR A 389 -1.86 -5.00 -13.69
N LEU A 390 -1.58 -5.04 -12.39
CA LEU A 390 -1.04 -3.91 -11.63
C LEU A 390 0.34 -3.49 -12.14
N VAL A 391 1.26 -4.44 -12.32
CA VAL A 391 2.62 -4.14 -12.82
C VAL A 391 2.56 -3.59 -14.25
N GLN A 392 1.72 -4.15 -15.12
CA GLN A 392 1.51 -3.64 -16.48
C GLN A 392 0.97 -2.20 -16.48
N PHE A 393 0.03 -1.87 -15.58
CA PHE A 393 -0.47 -0.50 -15.44
C PHE A 393 0.61 0.46 -14.95
N LEU A 394 1.47 0.05 -14.00
CA LEU A 394 2.60 0.86 -13.54
C LEU A 394 3.64 1.06 -14.66
N MET A 395 3.91 0.04 -15.47
CA MET A 395 4.78 0.16 -16.65
C MET A 395 4.19 1.14 -17.68
N TYR A 396 2.87 1.13 -17.87
CA TYR A 396 2.17 2.10 -18.72
C TYR A 396 2.35 3.52 -18.17
N LEU A 397 2.14 3.75 -16.87
CA LEU A 397 2.36 5.06 -16.25
C LEU A 397 3.81 5.52 -16.46
N TYR A 398 4.78 4.62 -16.28
CA TYR A 398 6.20 4.90 -16.48
C TYR A 398 6.54 5.35 -17.90
N GLN A 399 5.90 4.78 -18.93
CA GLN A 399 6.13 5.18 -20.32
C GLN A 399 5.46 6.51 -20.69
N ASN A 400 4.36 6.88 -20.02
CA ASN A 400 3.51 8.01 -20.45
C ASN A 400 3.59 9.24 -19.54
N ARG A 401 4.23 9.15 -18.36
CA ARG A 401 4.31 10.23 -17.35
C ARG A 401 5.74 10.49 -16.90
N GLN A 402 6.24 11.70 -17.15
CA GLN A 402 7.63 12.10 -16.84
C GLN A 402 7.90 12.25 -15.34
N ASP A 403 6.92 12.77 -14.61
CA ASP A 403 6.96 12.87 -13.15
C ASP A 403 7.07 11.47 -12.52
N PHE A 404 6.26 10.52 -13.00
CA PHE A 404 6.31 9.13 -12.53
C PHE A 404 7.64 8.45 -12.86
N LEU A 405 8.18 8.68 -14.06
CA LEU A 405 9.48 8.16 -14.48
C LEU A 405 10.59 8.55 -13.50
N SER A 406 10.67 9.84 -13.14
CA SER A 406 11.69 10.34 -12.22
C SER A 406 11.58 9.72 -10.81
N MET A 407 10.34 9.47 -10.35
CA MET A 407 10.09 8.88 -9.04
C MET A 407 10.40 7.38 -9.00
N CYS A 408 10.12 6.64 -10.06
CA CYS A 408 10.44 5.20 -10.17
C CYS A 408 11.94 4.90 -10.13
N MET A 409 12.79 5.89 -10.42
CA MET A 409 14.24 5.80 -10.30
C MET A 409 14.74 5.96 -8.85
N GLY A 410 13.85 6.31 -7.91
CA GLY A 410 14.15 6.44 -6.49
C GLY A 410 14.25 5.11 -5.75
N SER A 411 15.00 5.09 -4.64
CA SER A 411 15.24 3.89 -3.84
C SER A 411 13.96 3.23 -3.34
N ASP A 412 12.97 4.00 -2.90
CA ASP A 412 11.78 3.45 -2.22
C ASP A 412 10.95 2.56 -3.15
N ILE A 413 10.73 3.01 -4.39
CA ILE A 413 9.98 2.26 -5.40
C ILE A 413 10.80 1.08 -5.91
N LEU A 414 12.10 1.26 -6.16
CA LEU A 414 12.99 0.18 -6.60
C LEU A 414 13.06 -0.95 -5.57
N CYS A 415 13.25 -0.61 -4.30
CA CYS A 415 13.25 -1.55 -3.18
C CYS A 415 11.89 -2.24 -3.03
N ALA A 416 10.78 -1.51 -3.13
CA ALA A 416 9.44 -2.10 -3.06
C ALA A 416 9.19 -3.07 -4.23
N LEU A 417 9.60 -2.70 -5.44
CA LEU A 417 9.42 -3.48 -6.67
C LEU A 417 10.26 -4.76 -6.61
N ALA A 418 11.55 -4.65 -6.31
CA ALA A 418 12.43 -5.80 -6.16
C ALA A 418 12.01 -6.71 -5.01
N SER A 419 11.57 -6.15 -3.88
CA SER A 419 11.03 -6.91 -2.73
C SER A 419 9.87 -7.84 -3.10
N THR A 420 9.08 -7.51 -4.14
CA THR A 420 7.98 -8.38 -4.60
C THR A 420 8.44 -9.76 -5.10
N LEU A 421 9.70 -9.88 -5.52
CA LEU A 421 10.31 -11.10 -6.04
C LEU A 421 10.72 -12.08 -4.93
N PHE A 422 10.89 -11.58 -3.71
CA PHE A 422 11.39 -12.34 -2.58
C PHE A 422 10.24 -12.88 -1.72
N PRO A 423 10.25 -14.18 -1.38
CA PRO A 423 9.26 -14.76 -0.50
C PRO A 423 9.35 -14.20 0.93
N PHE A 424 8.22 -14.20 1.63
CA PHE A 424 8.22 -13.93 3.06
C PHE A 424 8.88 -15.10 3.79
N VAL A 425 9.89 -14.79 4.62
CA VAL A 425 10.52 -15.77 5.51
C VAL A 425 9.67 -15.86 6.77
N ARG A 426 9.39 -17.08 7.26
CA ARG A 426 8.69 -17.28 8.54
C ARG A 426 9.54 -16.68 9.68
N GLY A 427 8.99 -15.65 10.34
CA GLY A 427 9.56 -15.07 11.55
C GLY A 427 8.71 -13.88 12.02
N PRO A 428 8.74 -13.52 13.31
CA PRO A 428 8.08 -12.31 13.79
C PRO A 428 8.72 -11.12 13.06
N SER A 429 7.94 -10.40 12.27
CA SER A 429 8.41 -9.20 11.58
C SER A 429 8.98 -8.21 12.60
N GLU A 430 10.29 -7.95 12.53
CA GLU A 430 10.91 -6.72 13.04
C GLU A 430 10.57 -5.53 12.13
N ALA A 431 9.29 -5.37 11.78
CA ALA A 431 8.76 -4.06 11.44
C ALA A 431 8.38 -3.43 12.77
N ALA A 432 9.19 -2.47 13.22
CA ALA A 432 8.92 -1.62 14.37
C ALA A 432 7.44 -1.20 14.36
N SER A 433 6.64 -1.90 15.16
CA SER A 433 5.23 -1.67 15.37
C SER A 433 5.04 -1.71 16.89
N PRO A 434 4.53 -0.65 17.54
CA PRO A 434 4.34 -0.62 18.99
C PRO A 434 3.07 -1.39 19.41
N SER A 435 2.76 -2.50 18.75
CA SER A 435 1.56 -3.31 19.00
C SER A 435 1.80 -4.76 18.58
N ASP A 436 2.07 -5.60 19.58
CA ASP A 436 2.33 -7.05 19.53
C ASP A 436 1.22 -7.94 18.90
N ASP A 437 0.31 -7.42 18.07
CA ASP A 437 -0.82 -8.18 17.50
C ASP A 437 -0.93 -8.16 15.97
N PHE A 438 -0.03 -7.48 15.23
CA PHE A 438 0.05 -7.60 13.76
C PHE A 438 0.90 -8.79 13.33
N GLN A 439 0.55 -9.98 13.82
CA GLN A 439 0.97 -11.19 13.15
C GLN A 439 0.26 -11.23 11.79
N ILE A 440 1.03 -11.13 10.71
CA ILE A 440 0.61 -11.63 9.40
C ILE A 440 0.48 -13.15 9.58
N ILE A 441 -0.64 -13.60 10.16
CA ILE A 441 -0.95 -15.01 10.35
C ILE A 441 -1.30 -15.56 8.98
N SER A 442 -0.28 -15.94 8.21
CA SER A 442 -0.41 -16.93 7.15
C SER A 442 -0.61 -18.29 7.84
N ASN A 443 -1.84 -18.57 8.29
CA ASN A 443 -2.24 -19.94 8.64
C ASN A 443 -2.38 -20.72 7.33
N SER A 444 -1.25 -21.22 6.82
CA SER A 444 -1.20 -22.27 5.82
C SER A 444 0.13 -23.00 5.99
N GLU A 445 0.04 -24.28 6.33
CA GLU A 445 1.14 -25.24 6.30
C GLU A 445 1.62 -25.42 4.85
N CYS A 446 2.39 -24.46 4.33
CA CYS A 446 3.09 -24.66 3.07
C CYS A 446 4.41 -25.38 3.36
N SER A 447 4.49 -26.60 2.85
CA SER A 447 5.65 -27.49 2.81
C SER A 447 6.76 -26.91 1.93
N GLU A 448 8.01 -27.25 2.28
CA GLU A 448 9.28 -27.02 1.60
C GLU A 448 9.86 -25.59 1.64
N ALA A 449 11.09 -25.51 2.15
CA ALA A 449 11.92 -24.32 2.17
C ALA A 449 12.13 -23.77 0.74
N ASN A 450 11.45 -22.68 0.41
CA ASN A 450 11.68 -21.95 -0.84
C ASN A 450 13.07 -21.30 -0.81
N ALA A 451 14.09 -22.03 -1.29
CA ALA A 451 15.47 -21.58 -1.35
C ALA A 451 15.75 -20.52 -2.45
N GLY A 452 14.78 -20.24 -3.33
CA GLY A 452 14.89 -19.31 -4.46
C GLY A 452 13.82 -18.21 -4.48
N LEU A 453 13.79 -17.45 -5.58
CA LEU A 453 12.80 -16.38 -5.83
C LEU A 453 11.39 -16.94 -6.14
N THR A 454 10.39 -16.06 -6.14
CA THR A 454 9.01 -16.42 -6.52
C THR A 454 8.93 -17.06 -7.92
N LYS A 455 7.99 -18.01 -8.07
CA LYS A 455 7.72 -18.73 -9.33
C LYS A 455 6.46 -18.21 -10.04
N HIS A 456 5.89 -17.10 -9.56
CA HIS A 456 4.69 -16.50 -10.11
C HIS A 456 4.94 -15.88 -11.50
N SER A 457 3.94 -15.86 -12.39
CA SER A 457 4.04 -15.29 -13.76
C SER A 457 4.43 -13.81 -13.76
N ALA A 458 3.97 -13.07 -12.75
CA ALA A 458 4.32 -11.67 -12.52
C ALA A 458 5.83 -11.39 -12.34
N ARG A 459 6.64 -12.40 -11.96
CA ARG A 459 8.12 -12.27 -11.85
C ARG A 459 8.72 -11.70 -13.12
N LYS A 460 8.31 -12.22 -14.28
CA LYS A 460 8.83 -11.77 -15.57
C LYS A 460 8.57 -10.28 -15.79
N TYR A 461 7.35 -9.81 -15.52
CA TYR A 461 6.98 -8.41 -15.69
C TYR A 461 7.72 -7.50 -14.72
N VAL A 462 7.93 -7.92 -13.46
CA VAL A 462 8.72 -7.16 -12.48
C VAL A 462 10.19 -7.07 -12.90
N MET A 463 10.79 -8.18 -13.34
CA MET A 463 12.17 -8.20 -13.85
C MET A 463 12.33 -7.35 -15.11
N ASP A 464 11.39 -7.46 -16.05
CA ASP A 464 11.36 -6.64 -17.26
C ASP A 464 11.21 -5.15 -16.92
N PHE A 465 10.40 -4.80 -15.91
CA PHE A 465 10.23 -3.43 -15.46
C PHE A 465 11.52 -2.86 -14.84
N LEU A 466 12.17 -3.60 -13.94
CA LEU A 466 13.48 -3.22 -13.39
C LEU A 466 14.52 -3.04 -14.50
N ARG A 467 14.56 -3.93 -15.50
CA ARG A 467 15.44 -3.79 -16.66
C ARG A 467 15.17 -2.51 -17.43
N ILE A 468 13.90 -2.19 -17.73
CA ILE A 468 13.51 -0.98 -18.46
C ILE A 468 13.98 0.27 -17.71
N ILE A 469 13.76 0.34 -16.39
CA ILE A 469 14.20 1.46 -15.55
C ILE A 469 15.73 1.62 -15.64
N ILE A 470 16.49 0.53 -15.53
CA ILE A 470 17.96 0.58 -15.65
C ILE A 470 18.38 1.06 -17.05
N VAL A 471 17.81 0.49 -18.12
CA VAL A 471 18.17 0.84 -19.51
C VAL A 471 17.91 2.31 -19.81
N ASP A 472 16.75 2.83 -19.38
CA ASP A 472 16.40 4.24 -19.53
C ASP A 472 17.37 5.15 -18.79
N SER A 473 17.78 4.75 -17.57
CA SER A 473 18.75 5.49 -16.76
C SER A 473 20.11 5.64 -17.44
N LEU A 474 20.49 4.71 -18.34
CA LEU A 474 21.77 4.79 -19.08
C LEU A 474 21.85 6.01 -20.00
N SER A 475 20.72 6.56 -20.43
CA SER A 475 20.70 7.77 -21.26
C SER A 475 20.84 9.05 -20.43
N LEU A 476 20.62 9.00 -19.12
CA LEU A 476 20.64 10.15 -18.23
C LEU A 476 22.07 10.52 -17.80
N ALA A 477 22.25 11.75 -17.31
CA ALA A 477 23.53 12.20 -16.78
C ALA A 477 23.92 11.39 -15.53
N PHE A 478 25.20 11.07 -15.38
CA PHE A 478 25.67 10.32 -14.21
C PHE A 478 25.38 11.10 -12.92
N PRO A 479 24.74 10.48 -11.91
CA PRO A 479 24.32 11.20 -10.71
C PRO A 479 25.53 11.52 -9.81
N THR A 480 25.56 12.74 -9.27
CA THR A 480 26.65 13.21 -8.39
C THR A 480 26.31 13.17 -6.90
N LYS A 481 25.01 13.15 -6.56
CA LYS A 481 24.51 13.20 -5.18
C LYS A 481 23.88 11.89 -4.69
N GLN A 482 23.49 11.02 -5.62
CA GLN A 482 22.80 9.76 -5.33
C GLN A 482 23.52 8.63 -6.05
N PRO A 483 23.48 7.39 -5.52
CA PRO A 483 23.99 6.23 -6.24
C PRO A 483 23.22 6.07 -7.56
N PRO A 484 23.88 5.58 -8.63
CA PRO A 484 23.21 5.31 -9.89
C PRO A 484 22.17 4.19 -9.72
N VAL A 485 21.16 4.23 -10.58
CA VAL A 485 19.99 3.34 -10.53
C VAL A 485 20.39 1.87 -10.56
N ILE A 486 21.45 1.51 -11.31
CA ILE A 486 21.97 0.14 -11.34
C ILE A 486 22.40 -0.32 -9.94
N ASP A 487 23.08 0.51 -9.16
CA ASP A 487 23.55 0.15 -7.82
C ASP A 487 22.37 0.05 -6.86
N LEU A 488 21.42 0.98 -6.95
CA LEU A 488 20.16 0.91 -6.20
C LEU A 488 19.42 -0.40 -6.46
N VAL A 489 19.30 -0.84 -7.72
CA VAL A 489 18.62 -2.10 -8.06
C VAL A 489 19.42 -3.32 -7.61
N LEU A 490 20.73 -3.33 -7.81
CA LEU A 490 21.58 -4.47 -7.42
C LEU A 490 21.60 -4.69 -5.90
N ASP A 491 21.36 -3.63 -5.12
CA ASP A 491 21.27 -3.66 -3.66
C ASP A 491 19.81 -3.63 -3.14
N ALA A 492 18.81 -3.66 -4.03
CA ALA A 492 17.37 -3.60 -3.70
C ALA A 492 16.78 -4.95 -3.21
N TYR A 493 17.51 -5.70 -2.38
CA TYR A 493 17.01 -6.93 -1.76
C TYR A 493 16.60 -6.70 -0.30
N PRO A 494 15.55 -7.36 0.21
CA PRO A 494 15.17 -7.27 1.62
C PRO A 494 16.31 -7.74 2.56
N SER A 495 16.41 -7.16 3.75
CA SER A 495 17.40 -7.55 4.77
C SER A 495 17.35 -9.03 5.16
N GLN A 496 16.20 -9.66 4.98
CA GLN A 496 15.95 -11.08 5.28
C GLN A 496 16.25 -12.02 4.11
N ALA A 497 16.69 -11.51 2.95
CA ALA A 497 16.97 -12.32 1.77
C ALA A 497 18.20 -13.22 1.97
N THR A 498 18.07 -14.52 1.64
CA THR A 498 19.20 -15.45 1.74
C THR A 498 20.25 -15.16 0.65
N LEU A 499 21.50 -15.55 0.90
CA LEU A 499 22.58 -15.38 -0.09
C LEU A 499 22.24 -16.01 -1.45
N ASN A 500 21.56 -17.15 -1.47
CA ASN A 500 21.14 -17.81 -2.71
C ASN A 500 20.09 -17.00 -3.48
N GLN A 501 19.13 -16.39 -2.78
CA GLN A 501 18.13 -15.51 -3.40
C GLN A 501 18.77 -14.23 -3.94
N GLN A 502 19.73 -13.65 -3.22
CA GLN A 502 20.49 -12.49 -3.68
C GLN A 502 21.28 -12.82 -4.95
N LYS A 503 21.96 -13.98 -4.96
CA LYS A 503 22.68 -14.49 -6.15
C LYS A 503 21.75 -14.69 -7.35
N GLU A 504 20.60 -15.33 -7.14
CA GLU A 504 19.61 -15.57 -8.19
C GLU A 504 19.10 -14.24 -8.77
N PHE A 505 18.71 -13.29 -7.91
CA PHE A 505 18.19 -11.98 -8.31
C PHE A 505 19.21 -11.15 -9.10
N VAL A 506 20.41 -10.97 -8.55
CA VAL A 506 21.47 -10.18 -9.20
C VAL A 506 21.90 -10.82 -10.52
N THR A 507 22.03 -12.14 -10.54
CA THR A 507 22.43 -12.87 -11.75
C THR A 507 21.39 -12.72 -12.85
N GLU A 508 20.09 -12.84 -12.53
CA GLU A 508 19.02 -12.71 -13.53
C GLU A 508 18.92 -11.28 -14.09
N ILE A 509 19.01 -10.25 -13.25
CA ILE A 509 19.02 -8.84 -13.70
C ILE A 509 20.21 -8.58 -14.63
N LEU A 510 21.43 -8.96 -14.22
CA LEU A 510 22.64 -8.74 -15.01
C LEU A 510 22.63 -9.51 -16.33
N SER A 511 22.18 -10.78 -16.33
CA SER A 511 22.04 -11.57 -17.56
C SER A 511 21.00 -10.97 -18.50
N SER A 512 19.85 -10.53 -17.99
CA SER A 512 18.79 -9.89 -18.78
C SER A 512 19.25 -8.56 -19.39
N LEU A 513 20.00 -7.75 -18.63
CA LEU A 513 20.63 -6.53 -19.13
C LEU A 513 21.65 -6.83 -20.23
N ARG A 514 22.54 -7.79 -20.02
CA ARG A 514 23.55 -8.17 -21.02
C ARG A 514 22.89 -8.58 -22.33
N GLU A 515 21.91 -9.47 -22.29
CA GLU A 515 21.20 -9.94 -23.49
C GLU A 515 20.53 -8.79 -24.24
N HIS A 516 19.85 -7.90 -23.52
CA HIS A 516 19.22 -6.72 -24.10
C HIS A 516 20.23 -5.76 -24.72
N LEU A 517 21.32 -5.45 -24.02
CA LEU A 517 22.36 -4.54 -24.50
C LEU A 517 23.14 -5.11 -25.70
N LEU A 518 23.32 -6.43 -25.77
CA LEU A 518 23.92 -7.09 -26.93
C LEU A 518 22.99 -7.06 -28.13
N ALA A 519 21.70 -7.31 -27.93
CA ALA A 519 20.72 -7.30 -29.01
C ALA A 519 20.48 -5.88 -29.58
N ALA A 520 20.58 -4.85 -28.73
CA ALA A 520 20.34 -3.47 -29.13
C ALA A 520 21.54 -2.77 -29.78
N ASP A 521 22.70 -3.42 -29.89
CA ASP A 521 23.95 -2.86 -30.44
C ASP A 521 24.26 -1.45 -29.88
N VAL A 522 24.22 -1.35 -28.56
CA VAL A 522 23.98 -0.10 -27.83
C VAL A 522 24.99 1.02 -28.11
N LEU A 523 26.25 0.67 -28.36
CA LEU A 523 27.31 1.66 -28.60
C LEU A 523 27.36 2.17 -30.05
N LEU A 524 26.42 1.75 -30.92
CA LEU A 524 26.28 2.30 -32.27
C LEU A 524 25.54 3.66 -32.32
N GLY A 525 25.05 4.19 -31.18
CA GLY A 525 24.41 5.53 -31.06
C GLY A 525 23.05 5.60 -31.74
N GLU A 526 22.82 6.52 -32.68
CA GLU A 526 21.51 6.69 -33.36
C GLU A 526 21.03 5.45 -34.14
N HIS A 527 21.94 4.52 -34.46
CA HIS A 527 21.61 3.24 -35.09
C HIS A 527 21.37 2.12 -34.06
N ALA A 528 21.53 2.40 -32.76
CA ALA A 528 21.21 1.46 -31.70
C ALA A 528 19.69 1.42 -31.47
N ALA A 529 19.15 0.25 -31.13
CA ALA A 529 17.73 0.08 -30.85
C ALA A 529 17.35 0.52 -29.42
N LEU A 530 18.12 1.43 -28.80
CA LEU A 530 17.78 1.98 -27.49
C LEU A 530 16.96 3.27 -27.62
N PRO A 531 15.77 3.35 -27.01
CA PRO A 531 15.06 4.61 -26.91
C PRO A 531 15.83 5.58 -26.02
N ILE A 532 15.90 6.86 -26.40
CA ILE A 532 16.34 7.91 -25.48
C ILE A 532 15.16 8.33 -24.63
N THR A 533 15.30 8.17 -23.32
CA THR A 533 14.37 8.70 -22.34
C THR A 533 14.38 10.23 -22.34
N ALA A 534 13.25 10.88 -22.04
CA ALA A 534 13.19 12.33 -22.02
C ALA A 534 14.22 12.93 -21.04
N GLY A 535 15.02 13.89 -21.52
CA GLY A 535 16.15 14.46 -20.78
C GLY A 535 17.47 13.69 -20.91
N GLY A 536 17.47 12.53 -21.56
CA GLY A 536 18.66 11.74 -21.84
C GLY A 536 19.46 12.24 -23.06
N LYS A 537 20.73 11.83 -23.15
CA LYS A 537 21.64 12.14 -24.27
C LYS A 537 22.45 10.90 -24.65
N TYR A 538 22.65 10.68 -25.96
CA TYR A 538 23.51 9.60 -26.47
C TYR A 538 24.95 9.65 -25.94
N THR A 539 25.44 10.84 -25.56
CA THR A 539 26.79 11.04 -25.00
C THR A 539 26.97 10.36 -23.64
N ASN A 540 25.89 10.15 -22.88
CA ASN A 540 25.94 9.57 -21.54
C ASN A 540 25.88 8.04 -21.57
N ILE A 541 25.38 7.46 -22.66
CA ILE A 541 25.16 6.01 -22.78
C ILE A 541 26.47 5.24 -22.66
N ALA A 542 27.50 5.63 -23.40
CA ALA A 542 28.79 4.95 -23.38
C ALA A 542 29.46 4.94 -21.99
N PRO A 543 29.66 6.08 -21.29
CA PRO A 543 30.26 6.06 -19.95
C PRO A 543 29.41 5.29 -18.93
N ASN A 544 28.07 5.38 -19.00
CA ASN A 544 27.18 4.64 -18.10
C ASN A 544 27.25 3.12 -18.32
N ILE A 545 27.39 2.67 -19.57
CA ILE A 545 27.59 1.24 -19.87
C ILE A 545 28.96 0.76 -19.40
N PHE A 546 29.98 1.61 -19.50
CA PHE A 546 31.32 1.26 -19.03
C PHE A 546 31.31 1.11 -17.50
N TYR A 547 30.57 1.96 -16.79
CA TYR A 547 30.31 1.80 -15.37
C TYR A 547 29.53 0.51 -15.06
N LEU A 548 28.42 0.24 -15.77
CA LEU A 548 27.64 -1.00 -15.62
C LEU A 548 28.49 -2.25 -15.82
N THR A 549 29.41 -2.20 -16.79
CA THR A 549 30.38 -3.28 -17.05
C THR A 549 31.30 -3.49 -15.84
N SER A 550 31.77 -2.41 -15.20
CA SER A 550 32.54 -2.52 -13.95
C SER A 550 31.71 -3.18 -12.84
N CYS A 551 30.45 -2.76 -12.64
CA CYS A 551 29.57 -3.37 -11.64
C CYS A 551 29.36 -4.87 -11.90
N PHE A 552 29.23 -5.25 -13.17
CA PHE A 552 29.14 -6.66 -13.58
C PHE A 552 30.36 -7.45 -13.12
N VAL A 553 31.56 -6.93 -13.40
CA VAL A 553 32.82 -7.54 -13.02
C VAL A 553 32.99 -7.56 -11.50
N ASP A 554 32.55 -6.53 -10.78
CA ASP A 554 32.59 -6.52 -9.31
C ASP A 554 31.70 -7.63 -8.71
N LYS A 555 30.47 -7.81 -9.21
CA LYS A 555 29.59 -8.91 -8.76
C LYS A 555 30.11 -10.31 -9.16
N LEU A 556 30.87 -10.40 -10.26
CA LEU A 556 31.62 -11.62 -10.63
C LEU A 556 32.72 -11.93 -9.60
N TRP A 557 33.55 -10.95 -9.25
CA TRP A 557 34.61 -11.11 -8.25
C TRP A 557 34.08 -11.41 -6.84
N GLN A 558 32.90 -10.91 -6.49
CA GLN A 558 32.21 -11.19 -5.22
C GLN A 558 31.56 -12.59 -5.18
N ASN A 559 31.62 -13.39 -6.26
CA ASN A 559 30.92 -14.67 -6.42
C ASN A 559 29.40 -14.56 -6.23
N VAL A 560 28.83 -13.39 -6.55
CA VAL A 560 27.38 -13.16 -6.53
C VAL A 560 26.77 -13.52 -7.88
N TYR A 561 27.48 -13.23 -8.97
CA TYR A 561 27.10 -13.67 -10.31
C TYR A 561 27.42 -15.16 -10.50
N THR A 562 26.41 -15.97 -10.84
CA THR A 562 26.55 -17.45 -10.87
C THR A 562 26.57 -18.07 -12.27
N ARG A 563 26.55 -17.28 -13.34
CA ARG A 563 26.67 -17.80 -14.73
C ARG A 563 28.14 -17.92 -15.13
N ASP A 564 28.35 -18.46 -16.33
CA ASP A 564 29.69 -18.63 -16.89
C ASP A 564 30.41 -17.27 -17.07
N PRO A 565 31.59 -17.09 -16.46
CA PRO A 565 32.41 -15.89 -16.61
C PRO A 565 32.76 -15.56 -18.07
N HIS A 566 32.81 -16.56 -18.96
CA HIS A 566 33.07 -16.34 -20.39
C HIS A 566 31.97 -15.50 -21.05
N GLU A 567 30.73 -15.59 -20.59
CA GLU A 567 29.64 -14.76 -21.14
C GLU A 567 29.86 -13.27 -20.84
N VAL A 568 30.50 -12.95 -19.71
CA VAL A 568 30.90 -11.58 -19.34
C VAL A 568 32.05 -11.11 -20.23
N LEU A 569 33.04 -11.97 -20.46
CA LEU A 569 34.16 -11.66 -21.33
C LEU A 569 33.68 -11.40 -22.77
N ASP A 570 32.80 -12.24 -23.31
CA ASP A 570 32.23 -12.10 -24.65
C ASP A 570 31.40 -10.82 -24.80
N PHE A 571 30.68 -10.44 -23.74
CA PHE A 571 29.99 -9.15 -23.68
C PHE A 571 30.96 -7.98 -23.80
N ILE A 572 32.04 -7.97 -23.01
CA ILE A 572 33.04 -6.90 -23.03
C ILE A 572 33.76 -6.81 -24.38
N ILE A 573 34.12 -7.96 -24.98
CA ILE A 573 34.74 -8.03 -26.31
C ILE A 573 33.82 -7.41 -27.37
N LYS A 574 32.52 -7.73 -27.33
CA LYS A 574 31.54 -7.17 -28.27
C LYS A 574 31.40 -5.65 -28.11
N LEU A 575 31.33 -5.14 -26.89
CA LEU A 575 31.28 -3.70 -26.61
C LEU A 575 32.54 -2.98 -27.15
N LEU A 576 33.73 -3.49 -26.85
CA LEU A 576 34.99 -2.92 -27.38
C LEU A 576 35.02 -2.97 -28.91
N GLY A 577 34.51 -4.05 -29.51
CA GLY A 577 34.35 -4.17 -30.95
C GLY A 577 33.43 -3.12 -31.56
N GLN A 578 32.34 -2.74 -30.88
CA GLN A 578 31.44 -1.65 -31.31
C GLN A 578 32.12 -0.28 -31.21
N VAL A 579 32.84 0.00 -30.12
CA VAL A 579 33.59 1.26 -29.93
C VAL A 579 34.62 1.47 -31.04
N LYS A 580 35.40 0.42 -31.34
CA LYS A 580 36.45 0.45 -32.37
C LYS A 580 35.88 0.65 -33.77
N ARG A 581 34.71 0.06 -34.08
CA ARG A 581 34.03 0.24 -35.38
C ARG A 581 33.55 1.68 -35.61
N LYS A 582 33.08 2.35 -34.57
CA LYS A 582 32.50 3.69 -34.68
C LYS A 582 33.51 4.83 -34.54
N GLY A 583 34.71 4.57 -34.02
CA GLY A 583 35.69 5.62 -33.75
C GLY A 583 35.21 6.61 -32.68
N LEU A 584 34.41 6.13 -31.72
CA LEU A 584 33.89 6.92 -30.61
C LEU A 584 35.06 7.50 -29.78
N HIS A 585 35.16 8.82 -29.68
CA HIS A 585 36.07 9.52 -28.76
C HIS A 585 35.56 9.44 -27.32
N VAL A 586 35.42 8.22 -26.78
CA VAL A 586 35.01 7.96 -25.40
C VAL A 586 36.20 7.38 -24.65
N GLN A 587 36.35 7.74 -23.36
CA GLN A 587 37.38 7.16 -22.49
C GLN A 587 37.12 5.65 -22.31
N THR A 588 37.96 4.81 -22.92
CA THR A 588 37.82 3.35 -22.91
C THR A 588 38.54 2.67 -21.74
N GLU A 589 39.28 3.43 -20.93
CA GLU A 589 40.10 2.90 -19.82
C GLU A 589 39.30 2.01 -18.86
N ASN A 590 38.10 2.42 -18.46
CA ASN A 590 37.27 1.66 -17.52
C ASN A 590 36.81 0.30 -18.08
N VAL A 591 36.55 0.23 -19.39
CA VAL A 591 36.17 -1.04 -20.05
C VAL A 591 37.38 -1.96 -20.17
N TYR A 592 38.54 -1.41 -20.51
CA TYR A 592 39.78 -2.18 -20.56
C TYR A 592 40.16 -2.72 -19.18
N LYS A 593 40.02 -1.92 -18.11
CA LYS A 593 40.16 -2.41 -16.72
C LYS A 593 39.19 -3.55 -16.39
N SER A 594 37.92 -3.40 -16.78
CA SER A 594 36.90 -4.44 -16.58
C SER A 594 37.22 -5.73 -17.36
N MET A 595 37.72 -5.60 -18.59
CA MET A 595 38.19 -6.73 -19.40
C MET A 595 39.38 -7.43 -18.74
N ASN A 596 40.40 -6.67 -18.34
CA ASN A 596 41.61 -7.15 -17.69
C ASN A 596 41.28 -7.93 -16.42
N ARG A 597 40.42 -7.35 -15.56
CA ARG A 597 39.92 -8.00 -14.33
C ARG A 597 39.13 -9.29 -14.63
N THR A 598 38.34 -9.34 -15.70
CA THR A 598 37.62 -10.57 -16.10
C THR A 598 38.58 -11.66 -16.59
N LEU A 599 39.59 -11.31 -17.41
CA LEU A 599 40.61 -12.26 -17.86
C LEU A 599 41.40 -12.85 -16.69
N LEU A 600 41.85 -11.99 -15.78
CA LEU A 600 42.54 -12.42 -14.56
C LEU A 600 41.64 -13.27 -13.67
N PHE A 601 40.33 -12.95 -13.57
CA PHE A 601 39.38 -13.77 -12.83
C PHE A 601 39.35 -15.21 -13.37
N ILE A 602 39.24 -15.40 -14.68
CA ILE A 602 39.14 -16.74 -15.29
C ILE A 602 40.46 -17.52 -15.10
N LEU A 603 41.59 -16.89 -15.40
CA LEU A 603 42.90 -17.56 -15.34
C LEU A 603 43.35 -17.87 -13.91
N SER A 604 42.92 -17.09 -12.92
CA SER A 604 43.34 -17.25 -11.51
C SER A 604 42.59 -18.30 -10.72
N ARG A 605 41.48 -18.85 -11.23
CA ARG A 605 40.72 -19.89 -10.51
C ARG A 605 41.51 -21.20 -10.41
N PRO A 606 41.35 -21.98 -9.32
CA PRO A 606 42.03 -23.27 -9.20
C PRO A 606 41.57 -24.21 -10.33
N THR A 607 42.46 -25.09 -10.76
CA THR A 607 42.17 -26.11 -11.77
C THR A 607 41.97 -27.44 -11.03
N GLU A 608 40.72 -27.85 -10.79
CA GLU A 608 40.43 -29.11 -10.07
C GLU A 608 39.88 -30.18 -11.01
N CYS A 609 39.20 -29.79 -12.08
CA CYS A 609 38.62 -30.70 -13.05
C CYS A 609 38.95 -30.37 -14.51
N VAL A 610 38.65 -31.31 -15.42
CA VAL A 610 38.84 -31.14 -16.88
C VAL A 610 38.00 -29.98 -17.42
N ALA A 611 36.83 -29.72 -16.83
CA ALA A 611 36.01 -28.56 -17.20
C ALA A 611 36.75 -27.25 -16.90
N ASP A 612 37.44 -27.14 -15.75
CA ASP A 612 38.24 -25.95 -15.42
C ASP A 612 39.41 -25.75 -16.39
N GLN A 613 40.06 -26.83 -16.81
CA GLN A 613 41.10 -26.78 -17.86
C GLN A 613 40.53 -26.25 -19.18
N MET A 614 39.33 -26.70 -19.56
CA MET A 614 38.67 -26.27 -20.78
C MET A 614 38.28 -24.78 -20.74
N THR A 615 37.78 -24.27 -19.61
CA THR A 615 37.46 -22.84 -19.46
C THR A 615 38.71 -21.97 -19.63
N LYS A 616 39.84 -22.33 -18.98
CA LYS A 616 41.10 -21.61 -19.16
C LYS A 616 41.61 -21.68 -20.60
N LEU A 617 41.53 -22.84 -21.24
CA LEU A 617 41.92 -23.01 -22.64
C LEU A 617 41.07 -22.11 -23.56
N GLU A 618 39.75 -22.10 -23.36
CA GLU A 618 38.83 -21.24 -24.10
C GLU A 618 39.19 -19.75 -23.89
N CYS A 619 39.55 -19.35 -22.67
CA CYS A 619 39.98 -17.98 -22.37
C CYS A 619 41.22 -17.61 -23.18
N LEU A 620 42.23 -18.48 -23.21
CA LEU A 620 43.46 -18.27 -23.97
C LEU A 620 43.20 -18.23 -25.48
N GLN A 621 42.34 -19.10 -25.99
CA GLN A 621 41.92 -19.08 -27.39
C GLN A 621 41.24 -17.75 -27.75
N LYS A 622 40.30 -17.28 -26.91
CA LYS A 622 39.64 -15.97 -27.08
C LYS A 622 40.64 -14.81 -27.07
N MET A 623 41.65 -14.85 -26.21
CA MET A 623 42.73 -13.85 -26.19
C MET A 623 43.55 -13.84 -27.49
N ILE A 624 43.85 -15.02 -28.04
CA ILE A 624 44.60 -15.15 -29.30
C ILE A 624 43.77 -14.61 -30.48
N ILE A 625 42.49 -15.00 -30.55
CA ILE A 625 41.56 -14.57 -31.61
C ILE A 625 41.36 -13.05 -31.59
N HIS A 626 41.16 -12.47 -30.41
CA HIS A 626 40.87 -11.04 -30.24
C HIS A 626 42.10 -10.20 -29.86
N ARG A 627 43.33 -10.69 -30.12
CA ARG A 627 44.59 -10.05 -29.74
C ARG A 627 44.71 -8.57 -30.15
N THR A 628 44.19 -8.22 -31.33
CA THR A 628 44.24 -6.84 -31.88
C THR A 628 43.21 -5.89 -31.25
N LEU A 629 42.33 -6.41 -30.40
CA LEU A 629 41.35 -5.65 -29.62
C LEU A 629 41.77 -5.56 -28.15
N MET A 630 42.32 -6.65 -27.61
CA MET A 630 42.69 -6.77 -26.20
C MET A 630 44.07 -6.19 -25.85
N LEU A 631 45.07 -6.43 -26.71
CA LEU A 631 46.48 -6.03 -26.52
C LEU A 631 46.80 -4.78 -27.35
N THR A 632 45.95 -3.77 -27.25
CA THR A 632 46.13 -2.49 -27.95
C THR A 632 46.90 -1.50 -27.08
N ALA A 633 47.50 -0.48 -27.69
CA ALA A 633 48.12 0.62 -26.95
C ALA A 633 47.11 1.43 -26.10
N ALA A 634 45.80 1.27 -26.36
CA ALA A 634 44.74 1.87 -25.55
C ALA A 634 44.52 1.14 -24.22
N ASN A 635 44.99 -0.11 -24.08
CA ASN A 635 45.02 -0.84 -22.82
C ASN A 635 46.36 -0.56 -22.10
N SER A 636 46.43 0.57 -21.40
CA SER A 636 47.65 1.07 -20.77
C SER A 636 47.82 0.72 -19.29
N GLU A 637 47.03 -0.22 -18.77
CA GLU A 637 47.08 -0.60 -17.35
C GLU A 637 48.40 -1.33 -17.03
N SER A 638 49.27 -0.66 -16.27
CA SER A 638 50.63 -1.13 -15.97
C SER A 638 50.68 -2.42 -15.15
N GLU A 639 49.66 -2.67 -14.33
CA GLU A 639 49.58 -3.85 -13.45
C GLU A 639 49.05 -5.10 -14.18
N PHE A 640 48.30 -4.93 -15.27
CA PHE A 640 47.66 -6.04 -15.95
C PHE A 640 48.66 -7.02 -16.58
N ILE A 641 49.65 -6.50 -17.32
CA ILE A 641 50.61 -7.35 -18.04
C ILE A 641 51.44 -8.21 -17.08
N PRO A 642 52.02 -7.67 -15.97
CA PRO A 642 52.67 -8.50 -14.95
C PRO A 642 51.75 -9.58 -14.36
N CYS A 643 50.50 -9.23 -14.01
CA CYS A 643 49.54 -10.19 -13.45
C CYS A 643 49.17 -11.29 -14.45
N LEU A 644 49.01 -10.95 -15.72
CA LEU A 644 48.75 -11.91 -16.79
C LEU A 644 49.94 -12.86 -16.97
N CYS A 645 51.16 -12.33 -17.03
CA CYS A 645 52.38 -13.14 -17.11
C CYS A 645 52.50 -14.09 -15.91
N TYR A 646 52.19 -13.63 -14.70
CA TYR A 646 52.16 -14.47 -13.50
C TYR A 646 51.15 -15.62 -13.63
N CYS A 647 49.92 -15.34 -14.07
CA CYS A 647 48.90 -16.39 -14.29
C CYS A 647 49.35 -17.42 -15.33
N LEU A 648 49.97 -16.98 -16.43
CA LEU A 648 50.48 -17.86 -17.48
C LEU A 648 51.65 -18.73 -17.00
N LEU A 649 52.61 -18.15 -16.26
CA LEU A 649 53.72 -18.89 -15.68
C LEU A 649 53.22 -19.94 -14.70
N GLN A 650 52.26 -19.58 -13.86
CA GLN A 650 51.68 -20.52 -12.91
C GLN A 650 50.95 -21.68 -13.62
N LEU A 651 50.26 -21.40 -14.72
CA LEU A 651 49.65 -22.42 -15.58
C LEU A 651 50.70 -23.38 -16.18
N THR A 652 51.86 -22.86 -16.59
CA THR A 652 52.96 -23.71 -17.09
C THR A 652 53.64 -24.53 -16.00
N ALA A 653 53.63 -24.04 -14.77
CA ALA A 653 54.23 -24.70 -13.61
C ALA A 653 53.26 -25.67 -12.88
N ASP A 654 52.02 -25.80 -13.37
CA ASP A 654 50.92 -26.56 -12.75
C ASP A 654 50.71 -26.24 -11.25
N ALA A 655 50.99 -25.00 -10.87
CA ALA A 655 50.91 -24.55 -9.49
C ALA A 655 49.58 -23.80 -9.25
N GLN A 656 49.04 -23.85 -8.03
CA GLN A 656 47.80 -23.13 -7.72
C GLN A 656 48.07 -21.66 -7.38
N ILE A 657 47.21 -20.75 -7.84
CA ILE A 657 47.25 -19.34 -7.42
C ILE A 657 46.54 -19.23 -6.09
N SER A 658 47.28 -18.97 -5.01
CA SER A 658 46.68 -18.70 -3.70
C SER A 658 45.97 -17.34 -3.74
N MET A 659 44.64 -17.37 -3.65
CA MET A 659 43.77 -16.19 -3.62
C MET A 659 43.43 -15.76 -2.18
N GLU A 660 44.13 -16.27 -1.16
CA GLU A 660 43.92 -15.93 0.25
C GLU A 660 44.33 -14.48 0.55
N THR A 661 43.35 -13.59 0.63
CA THR A 661 43.51 -12.19 1.07
C THR A 661 43.83 -12.04 2.56
N VAL A 662 43.94 -13.12 3.33
CA VAL A 662 44.19 -13.09 4.79
C VAL A 662 45.66 -12.83 5.15
N ARG A 663 46.61 -12.98 4.21
CA ARG A 663 48.03 -12.63 4.45
C ARG A 663 48.39 -11.26 3.92
N ARG A 664 47.69 -10.20 4.36
CA ARG A 664 48.20 -8.84 4.19
C ARG A 664 49.27 -8.54 5.24
N THR A 665 50.51 -8.46 4.76
CA THR A 665 51.70 -7.82 5.37
C THR A 665 52.32 -8.49 6.61
N THR A 666 53.57 -8.91 6.45
CA THR A 666 54.46 -9.54 7.44
C THR A 666 54.98 -8.58 8.53
N TRP A 667 54.22 -7.56 8.93
CA TRP A 667 54.64 -6.55 9.92
C TRP A 667 53.86 -6.54 11.24
N HIS A 668 52.93 -7.45 11.46
CA HIS A 668 52.33 -7.64 12.77
C HIS A 668 52.41 -9.09 13.23
N ILE A 669 52.98 -9.27 14.42
CA ILE A 669 53.20 -10.52 15.13
C ILE A 669 51.87 -11.26 15.28
N ASN A 670 51.90 -12.56 14.97
CA ASN A 670 50.77 -13.48 15.00
C ASN A 670 50.19 -13.62 16.44
N PRO A 671 48.89 -13.39 16.69
CA PRO A 671 48.26 -13.63 17.99
C PRO A 671 48.25 -15.12 18.38
N ALA A 672 48.53 -16.03 17.44
CA ALA A 672 48.69 -17.45 17.72
C ALA A 672 50.02 -17.83 18.42
N SER A 673 50.90 -16.86 18.69
CA SER A 673 52.15 -17.09 19.44
C SER A 673 51.95 -17.29 20.96
N PHE A 674 50.71 -17.28 21.47
CA PHE A 674 50.40 -17.52 22.88
C PHE A 674 49.77 -18.90 23.18
N ALA A 675 49.57 -19.77 22.20
CA ALA A 675 48.93 -21.08 22.43
C ALA A 675 49.90 -22.24 22.71
N ASP A 676 51.22 -22.02 22.70
CA ASP A 676 52.21 -23.12 22.75
C ASP A 676 53.18 -23.05 23.94
N ARG A 677 52.72 -22.53 25.09
CA ARG A 677 53.49 -22.53 26.36
C ARG A 677 52.80 -23.30 27.49
N SER A 678 52.14 -24.42 27.18
CA SER A 678 51.64 -25.33 28.21
C SER A 678 51.99 -26.79 27.96
N ARG A 679 53.25 -27.07 27.61
CA ARG A 679 53.87 -28.38 27.84
C ARG A 679 55.36 -28.18 28.12
N ASN A 680 55.71 -28.15 29.41
CA ASN A 680 56.83 -28.93 29.95
C ASN A 680 56.77 -28.92 31.49
N VAL A 681 56.75 -30.14 32.03
CA VAL A 681 56.76 -30.59 33.43
C VAL A 681 58.11 -30.20 34.08
N PRO A 682 58.20 -30.09 35.42
CA PRO A 682 58.79 -31.22 36.15
C PRO A 682 58.12 -31.55 37.50
N ASP A 683 58.28 -32.83 37.85
CA ASP A 683 58.08 -33.54 39.12
C ASP A 683 58.06 -32.73 40.43
N ASN A 684 57.14 -33.09 41.35
CA ASN A 684 57.51 -33.67 42.65
C ASN A 684 56.29 -34.07 43.50
N ARG A 685 56.34 -35.35 43.95
CA ARG A 685 55.53 -36.05 44.96
C ARG A 685 54.19 -36.63 44.55
#